data_AF-A0A409VLM0-F1
#
_entry.id   AF-A0A409VLM0-F1
#
_cell.length_a   1.000
_cell.length_b   1.000
_cell.length_c   1.000
_cell.angle_alpha   90.00
_cell.angle_beta   90.00
_cell.angle_gamma   90.00
#
_symmetry.space_group_name_H-M   'P 1'
#
loop_
_entity.id
_entity.type
_entity.pdbx_description
1 polymer ?
#
loop_
_entity_poly.entity_id
_entity_poly.type
_entity_poly.pdbx_seq_one_letter_code
_entity_poly.pdbx_strand_id
1 'polypeptide(L)'
;MDLRQVAFHEYRNATFIILAAVTSALAVRPDSTMLPLAGTLSVLLVYSPFLFRADKSRTRNVILTWIALSVGSPLSRIHASLDALSTPGGSLVALFLSSSILSAITLTALFFGTKYQGRPSLSSWSRITIFPALWATTWYAVSYLNPVGHLATWSAAQNNDAYKWLIPLLGPTSKDWITAAWAVVASQAIGSWYIGPRDHDLGYVDHSRSYDNMPSTRILALILIFLTIPSFILTGLPLPVSWSTMDISTPLTVGCVLPSYDRYRRHVLTLDDYIAESKHISSGARIILWPEGAVTFHSAQEREDAFVKIREKVEGSYVGVSFEETISDSADPTERTSLTRTGLVIISQYSDKPHHIYYKRNLVPFAESFRLRHSDLPPSIFDFHLPKPKSVSNRSIPITSSICLDFAQPFPFAELDSRPALILAPARTWDRTVGHAMWLQAKQRAEELGSMVLWCDGGEGGVSGVAGRGYSDVTQVGQGSFIRTIGIQHPFNDQRTPFARFGDCVLLLFWFSNLHLPPTSLRNNPPQSKLAHSLRGSLRNLTWKASTTDLSRRVFQRKRVVSTENTIKQDSSTEDFHFITKEDLDLSLPLTSVLDITFASDPGPSDPTILSRDRYINHPTANCTKTTLSPSFLSPLVIPDSLPHPRVSTYTSRTLTSSESSPTFTEFAHIASSFPSPPTHIPTTTPTLSTEARPEPLHISHNTPSFISPISEINPSSVLSSKRVKTRTKGFLRLPSFLSSWKNSSPLSHSHLPIMSGVKGTDVVDFGGEMDYSHVKWFQEAPQRPPQQHHQQHQGEPYQPSPHVIDQNEGFIYALSAAPNVLYQRYKQFGQLGVLGWCSEFAELIDNLKELGFAGNMFVTTRAQALKCCEEIMQLRMEDVKMQLVLMYLSTQVSRLRRFLDVDKVWNDYPDMGFPLDVTK
;
A
#
# COMPACT_ATOMS: atom_id res chain seq x y z
N MET A 1 7.33 -16.97 -39.90
CA MET A 1 8.38 -16.83 -38.89
C MET A 1 7.90 -17.50 -37.61
N ASP A 2 8.75 -18.26 -36.94
CA ASP A 2 8.45 -18.76 -35.59
C ASP A 2 8.50 -17.57 -34.61
N LEU A 3 7.49 -17.45 -33.74
CA LEU A 3 7.46 -16.44 -32.68
C LEU A 3 8.71 -16.51 -31.80
N ARG A 4 9.25 -17.71 -31.57
CA ARG A 4 10.50 -17.92 -30.83
C ARG A 4 11.68 -17.20 -31.48
N GLN A 5 11.80 -17.28 -32.81
CA GLN A 5 12.90 -16.64 -33.55
C GLN A 5 12.82 -15.11 -33.45
N VAL A 6 11.63 -14.54 -33.68
CA VAL A 6 11.43 -13.09 -33.63
C VAL A 6 11.69 -12.55 -32.20
N ALA A 7 11.10 -13.19 -31.19
CA ALA A 7 11.14 -12.72 -29.80
C ALA A 7 12.49 -12.93 -29.10
N PHE A 8 13.25 -13.99 -29.43
CA PHE A 8 14.50 -14.34 -28.72
C PHE A 8 15.79 -14.16 -29.53
N HIS A 9 15.72 -14.10 -30.87
CA HIS A 9 16.89 -13.83 -31.71
C HIS A 9 16.88 -12.42 -32.31
N GLU A 10 15.83 -12.03 -33.02
CA GLU A 10 15.82 -10.78 -33.81
C GLU A 10 15.65 -9.55 -32.91
N TYR A 11 14.63 -9.52 -32.05
CA TYR A 11 14.28 -8.35 -31.24
C TYR A 11 14.44 -8.55 -29.73
N ARG A 12 15.23 -9.55 -29.30
CA ARG A 12 15.38 -10.00 -27.90
C ARG A 12 15.38 -8.87 -26.88
N ASN A 13 16.33 -7.95 -26.99
CA ASN A 13 16.49 -6.91 -25.97
C ASN A 13 15.27 -5.99 -25.90
N ALA A 14 14.72 -5.57 -27.05
CA ALA A 14 13.51 -4.75 -27.10
C ALA A 14 12.30 -5.50 -26.52
N THR A 15 12.10 -6.76 -26.90
CA THR A 15 11.00 -7.60 -26.40
C THR A 15 11.06 -7.75 -24.88
N PHE A 16 12.23 -8.10 -24.31
CA PHE A 16 12.36 -8.28 -22.86
C PHE A 16 12.27 -6.96 -22.08
N ILE A 17 12.80 -5.85 -22.60
CA ILE A 17 12.72 -4.53 -21.95
C ILE A 17 11.26 -4.02 -21.93
N ILE A 18 10.54 -4.13 -23.05
CA ILE A 18 9.11 -3.77 -23.13
C ILE A 18 8.27 -4.67 -22.22
N LEU A 19 8.49 -5.99 -22.24
CA LEU A 19 7.76 -6.92 -21.40
C LEU A 19 8.03 -6.68 -19.91
N ALA A 20 9.27 -6.34 -19.54
CA ALA A 20 9.62 -5.97 -18.17
C ALA A 20 8.88 -4.70 -17.71
N ALA A 21 8.80 -3.64 -18.52
CA ALA A 21 8.02 -2.43 -18.20
C ALA A 21 6.53 -2.75 -18.00
N VAL A 22 5.93 -3.48 -18.94
CA VAL A 22 4.50 -3.81 -18.90
C VAL A 22 4.16 -4.72 -17.71
N THR A 23 4.98 -5.74 -17.44
CA THR A 23 4.72 -6.65 -16.32
C THR A 23 5.01 -6.01 -14.96
N SER A 24 6.03 -5.14 -14.84
CA SER A 24 6.27 -4.39 -13.59
C SER A 24 5.14 -3.43 -13.23
N ALA A 25 4.50 -2.82 -14.23
CA ALA A 25 3.31 -1.98 -14.03
C ALA A 25 2.12 -2.74 -13.42
N LEU A 26 2.03 -4.06 -13.67
CA LEU A 26 1.02 -4.93 -13.07
C LEU A 26 1.47 -5.49 -11.72
N ALA A 27 2.76 -5.78 -11.54
CA ALA A 27 3.31 -6.39 -10.33
C ALA A 27 3.40 -5.46 -9.11
N VAL A 28 3.56 -4.16 -9.32
CA VAL A 28 3.78 -3.17 -8.24
C VAL A 28 2.48 -2.46 -7.80
N ARG A 29 1.33 -2.88 -8.37
CA ARG A 29 0.00 -2.43 -7.96
C ARG A 29 -0.30 -2.82 -6.50
N PRO A 30 -0.99 -1.98 -5.71
CA PRO A 30 -1.43 -2.34 -4.35
C PRO A 30 -2.30 -3.60 -4.27
N ASP A 31 -3.10 -3.86 -5.30
CA ASP A 31 -3.98 -5.03 -5.46
C ASP A 31 -3.32 -6.18 -6.26
N SER A 32 -2.00 -6.14 -6.50
CA SER A 32 -1.32 -7.24 -7.17
C SER A 32 -1.31 -8.49 -6.27
N THR A 33 -1.83 -9.57 -6.82
CA THR A 33 -1.58 -10.92 -6.30
C THR A 33 -0.11 -11.32 -6.50
N MET A 34 0.25 -12.51 -6.04
CA MET A 34 1.55 -13.13 -6.27
C MET A 34 1.91 -13.33 -7.75
N LEU A 35 0.91 -13.50 -8.63
CA LEU A 35 1.11 -13.98 -10.00
C LEU A 35 1.77 -12.94 -10.95
N PRO A 36 1.34 -11.67 -11.02
CA PRO A 36 2.02 -10.66 -11.86
C PRO A 36 3.47 -10.43 -11.44
N LEU A 37 3.76 -10.47 -10.14
CA LEU A 37 5.13 -10.36 -9.61
C LEU A 37 5.99 -11.57 -9.97
N ALA A 38 5.50 -12.80 -9.76
CA ALA A 38 6.19 -14.01 -10.19
C ALA A 38 6.42 -14.03 -11.72
N GLY A 39 5.46 -13.54 -12.50
CA GLY A 39 5.59 -13.37 -13.96
C GLY A 39 6.68 -12.38 -14.35
N THR A 40 6.70 -11.19 -13.73
CA THR A 40 7.74 -10.17 -13.94
C THR A 40 9.13 -10.70 -13.61
N LEU A 41 9.27 -11.36 -12.46
CA LEU A 41 10.53 -12.00 -12.07
C LEU A 41 10.93 -13.13 -13.02
N SER A 42 9.97 -13.89 -13.56
CA SER A 42 10.25 -14.92 -14.58
C SER A 42 10.84 -14.32 -15.84
N VAL A 43 10.25 -13.23 -16.35
CA VAL A 43 10.73 -12.48 -17.52
C VAL A 43 12.16 -11.97 -17.28
N LEU A 44 12.40 -11.35 -16.12
CA LEU A 44 13.72 -10.86 -15.73
C LEU A 44 14.75 -11.99 -15.57
N LEU A 45 14.37 -13.13 -14.98
CA LEU A 45 15.26 -14.30 -14.83
C LEU A 45 15.62 -14.93 -16.18
N VAL A 46 14.69 -15.04 -17.13
CA VAL A 46 14.97 -15.50 -18.51
C VAL A 46 15.89 -14.51 -19.23
N TYR A 47 15.73 -13.20 -19.01
CA TYR A 47 16.54 -12.18 -19.67
C TYR A 47 17.94 -12.03 -19.04
N SER A 48 18.07 -12.26 -17.74
CA SER A 48 19.30 -11.98 -16.96
C SER A 48 20.61 -12.58 -17.52
N PRO A 49 20.66 -13.80 -18.10
CA PRO A 49 21.89 -14.36 -18.65
C PRO A 49 22.35 -13.63 -19.93
N PHE A 50 21.43 -12.95 -20.64
CA PHE A 50 21.75 -12.09 -21.77
C PHE A 50 22.10 -10.67 -21.31
N LEU A 51 21.36 -10.16 -20.32
CA LEU A 51 21.51 -8.81 -19.76
C LEU A 51 22.88 -8.59 -19.12
N PHE A 52 23.43 -9.59 -18.43
CA PHE A 52 24.68 -9.46 -17.67
C PHE A 52 25.92 -10.10 -18.32
N ARG A 53 25.79 -10.73 -19.50
CA ARG A 53 26.93 -11.33 -20.21
C ARG A 53 27.90 -10.24 -20.68
N ALA A 54 29.18 -10.61 -20.82
CA ALA A 54 30.22 -9.74 -21.34
C ALA A 54 30.04 -9.50 -22.86
N ASP A 55 29.11 -8.62 -23.21
CA ASP A 55 28.93 -8.05 -24.54
C ASP A 55 29.15 -6.53 -24.50
N LYS A 56 29.59 -5.94 -25.61
CA LYS A 56 29.82 -4.50 -25.77
C LYS A 56 28.55 -3.68 -25.50
N SER A 57 27.35 -4.26 -25.69
CA SER A 57 26.07 -3.60 -25.41
C SER A 57 25.56 -3.74 -23.96
N ARG A 58 26.26 -4.46 -23.08
CA ARG A 58 25.82 -4.78 -21.71
C ARG A 58 25.29 -3.58 -20.93
N THR A 59 26.12 -2.55 -20.75
CA THR A 59 25.78 -1.37 -19.92
C THR A 59 24.54 -0.65 -20.45
N ARG A 60 24.42 -0.50 -21.77
CA ARG A 60 23.25 0.09 -22.42
C ARG A 60 21.98 -0.71 -22.12
N ASN A 61 22.02 -2.04 -22.26
CA ASN A 61 20.85 -2.88 -22.03
C ASN A 61 20.44 -2.88 -20.55
N VAL A 62 21.40 -2.86 -19.62
CA VAL A 62 21.14 -2.72 -18.16
C VAL A 62 20.47 -1.39 -17.86
N ILE A 63 20.98 -0.27 -18.39
CA ILE A 63 20.39 1.06 -18.20
C ILE A 63 18.98 1.13 -18.81
N LEU A 64 18.77 0.62 -20.02
CA LEU A 64 17.44 0.60 -20.63
C LEU A 64 16.44 -0.28 -19.87
N THR A 65 16.90 -1.40 -19.30
CA THR A 65 16.05 -2.26 -18.45
C THR A 65 15.72 -1.54 -17.13
N TRP A 66 16.70 -0.85 -16.53
CA TRP A 66 16.49 -0.04 -15.34
C TRP A 66 15.44 1.04 -15.59
N ILE A 67 15.60 1.86 -16.63
CA ILE A 67 14.63 2.89 -17.03
C ILE A 67 13.24 2.26 -17.28
N ALA A 68 13.17 1.12 -17.96
CA ALA A 68 11.91 0.43 -18.23
C ALA A 68 11.17 -0.01 -16.94
N LEU A 69 11.89 -0.51 -15.93
CA LEU A 69 11.32 -0.84 -14.62
C LEU A 69 10.95 0.44 -13.83
N SER A 70 11.80 1.48 -13.91
CA SER A 70 11.59 2.79 -13.28
C SER A 70 10.34 3.50 -13.80
N VAL A 71 10.04 3.36 -15.10
CA VAL A 71 8.86 3.93 -15.76
C VAL A 71 7.65 3.02 -15.61
N GLY A 72 7.81 1.69 -15.69
CA GLY A 72 6.69 0.75 -15.61
C GLY A 72 6.06 0.66 -14.22
N SER A 73 6.85 0.43 -13.18
CA SER A 73 6.32 0.24 -11.82
C SER A 73 5.49 1.39 -11.22
N PRO A 74 5.78 2.69 -11.45
CA PRO A 74 4.99 3.79 -10.88
C PRO A 74 3.66 4.03 -11.59
N LEU A 75 3.42 3.49 -12.81
CA LEU A 75 2.19 3.74 -13.59
C LEU A 75 0.92 3.43 -12.78
N SER A 76 0.96 2.40 -11.93
CA SER A 76 -0.15 2.00 -11.06
C SER A 76 -0.40 2.93 -9.86
N ARG A 77 0.53 3.85 -9.57
CA ARG A 77 0.54 4.75 -8.40
C ARG A 77 0.49 6.24 -8.79
N ILE A 78 0.47 6.57 -10.08
CA ILE A 78 0.48 7.96 -10.57
C ILE A 78 -0.66 8.77 -9.93
N HIS A 79 -1.90 8.29 -9.99
CA HIS A 79 -3.06 9.01 -9.47
C HIS A 79 -2.88 9.36 -7.98
N ALA A 80 -2.65 8.36 -7.13
CA ALA A 80 -2.39 8.51 -5.71
C ALA A 80 -1.18 9.38 -5.35
N SER A 81 -0.23 9.55 -6.28
CA SER A 81 0.93 10.42 -6.08
C SER A 81 0.65 11.87 -6.40
N LEU A 82 -0.20 12.19 -7.38
CA LEU A 82 -0.44 13.58 -7.81
C LEU A 82 -0.85 14.47 -6.63
N ASP A 83 -1.65 13.91 -5.72
CA ASP A 83 -2.22 14.60 -4.55
C ASP A 83 -1.40 14.36 -3.25
N ALA A 84 -0.28 13.64 -3.31
CA ALA A 84 0.51 13.25 -2.13
C ALA A 84 1.48 14.33 -1.61
N LEU A 85 1.79 15.36 -2.42
CA LEU A 85 2.62 16.51 -2.03
C LEU A 85 1.96 17.79 -2.57
N SER A 86 2.35 18.95 -2.02
CA SER A 86 1.85 20.27 -2.42
C SER A 86 2.09 20.66 -3.88
N THR A 87 2.91 19.91 -4.63
CA THR A 87 3.07 20.09 -6.07
C THR A 87 3.03 18.74 -6.80
N PRO A 88 2.12 18.52 -7.76
CA PRO A 88 2.04 17.25 -8.50
C PRO A 88 3.33 16.89 -9.24
N GLY A 89 4.07 17.90 -9.72
CA GLY A 89 5.38 17.70 -10.34
C GLY A 89 6.43 17.16 -9.36
N GLY A 90 6.45 17.68 -8.12
CA GLY A 90 7.30 17.17 -7.05
C GLY A 90 6.99 15.71 -6.72
N SER A 91 5.70 15.37 -6.64
CA SER A 91 5.26 13.98 -6.41
C SER A 91 5.68 13.02 -7.50
N LEU A 92 5.51 13.38 -8.77
CA LEU A 92 5.92 12.54 -9.90
C LEU A 92 7.43 12.32 -9.92
N VAL A 93 8.23 13.34 -9.60
CA VAL A 93 9.68 13.22 -9.46
C VAL A 93 10.04 12.30 -8.28
N ALA A 94 9.43 12.47 -7.10
CA ALA A 94 9.66 11.61 -5.94
C ALA A 94 9.25 10.14 -6.20
N LEU A 95 8.13 9.91 -6.89
CA LEU A 95 7.66 8.60 -7.30
C LEU A 95 8.61 7.94 -8.31
N PHE A 96 9.12 8.70 -9.30
CA PHE A 96 10.10 8.19 -10.26
C PHE A 96 11.47 7.90 -9.63
N LEU A 97 11.94 8.75 -8.71
CA LEU A 97 13.21 8.55 -7.98
C LEU A 97 13.14 7.32 -7.07
N SER A 98 12.08 7.19 -6.26
CA SER A 98 11.87 6.02 -5.40
C SER A 98 11.75 4.74 -6.24
N SER A 99 10.90 4.74 -7.27
CA SER A 99 10.81 3.65 -8.26
C SER A 99 12.18 3.28 -8.86
N SER A 100 13.00 4.27 -9.19
CA SER A 100 14.34 4.05 -9.76
C SER A 100 15.32 3.42 -8.79
N ILE A 101 15.27 3.78 -7.51
CA ILE A 101 16.06 3.14 -6.44
C ILE A 101 15.61 1.67 -6.28
N LEU A 102 14.31 1.41 -6.19
CA LEU A 102 13.77 0.05 -6.06
C LEU A 102 14.09 -0.82 -7.29
N SER A 103 14.08 -0.24 -8.48
CA SER A 103 14.47 -0.89 -9.74
C SER A 103 15.96 -1.21 -9.79
N ALA A 104 16.82 -0.35 -9.24
CA ALA A 104 18.26 -0.60 -9.12
C ALA A 104 18.55 -1.74 -8.11
N ILE A 105 17.84 -1.78 -6.98
CA ILE A 105 17.92 -2.87 -6.00
C ILE A 105 17.46 -4.20 -6.64
N THR A 106 16.34 -4.18 -7.35
CA THR A 106 15.80 -5.34 -8.10
C THR A 106 16.82 -5.91 -9.09
N LEU A 107 17.45 -5.05 -9.91
CA LEU A 107 18.47 -5.47 -10.86
C LEU A 107 19.78 -5.93 -10.18
N THR A 108 20.09 -5.39 -9.00
CA THR A 108 21.25 -5.82 -8.20
C THR A 108 21.04 -7.22 -7.64
N ALA A 109 19.87 -7.51 -7.05
CA ALA A 109 19.50 -8.86 -6.61
C ALA A 109 19.49 -9.86 -7.79
N LEU A 110 18.94 -9.45 -8.94
CA LEU A 110 18.96 -10.25 -10.17
C LEU A 110 20.40 -10.53 -10.62
N PHE A 111 21.28 -9.53 -10.66
CA PHE A 111 22.69 -9.68 -11.04
C PHE A 111 23.43 -10.68 -10.15
N PHE A 112 23.28 -10.57 -8.83
CA PHE A 112 23.88 -11.51 -7.89
C PHE A 112 23.31 -12.92 -8.09
N GLY A 113 21.98 -13.07 -8.19
CA GLY A 113 21.32 -14.35 -8.48
C GLY A 113 21.89 -15.05 -9.72
N THR A 114 21.94 -14.34 -10.85
CA THR A 114 22.52 -14.84 -12.11
C THR A 114 24.01 -15.20 -11.96
N LYS A 115 24.79 -14.36 -11.28
CA LYS A 115 26.24 -14.56 -11.06
C LYS A 115 26.52 -15.77 -10.17
N TYR A 116 25.68 -16.04 -9.17
CA TYR A 116 25.79 -17.24 -8.35
C TYR A 116 25.32 -18.49 -9.09
N GLN A 117 24.17 -18.43 -9.79
CA GLN A 117 23.66 -19.56 -10.60
C GLN A 117 24.66 -20.05 -11.66
N GLY A 118 25.45 -19.14 -12.24
CA GLY A 118 26.52 -19.48 -13.19
C GLY A 118 27.75 -20.19 -12.57
N ARG A 119 27.84 -20.35 -11.25
CA ARG A 119 28.99 -21.01 -10.61
C ARG A 119 28.89 -22.54 -10.75
N PRO A 120 29.89 -23.21 -11.35
CA PRO A 120 29.85 -24.66 -11.57
C PRO A 120 29.87 -25.48 -10.27
N SER A 121 30.42 -24.92 -9.17
CA SER A 121 30.57 -25.60 -7.88
C SER A 121 29.29 -25.73 -7.04
N LEU A 122 28.20 -25.04 -7.40
CA LEU A 122 26.94 -25.14 -6.67
C LEU A 122 26.16 -26.41 -7.06
N SER A 123 25.58 -27.06 -6.05
CA SER A 123 24.58 -28.12 -6.21
C SER A 123 23.37 -27.63 -7.02
N SER A 124 22.74 -28.52 -7.80
CA SER A 124 21.51 -28.22 -8.56
C SER A 124 20.39 -27.67 -7.67
N TRP A 125 20.29 -28.11 -6.40
CA TRP A 125 19.35 -27.57 -5.43
C TRP A 125 19.69 -26.12 -5.06
N SER A 126 20.94 -25.85 -4.66
CA SER A 126 21.40 -24.50 -4.30
C SER A 126 21.24 -23.50 -5.46
N ARG A 127 21.40 -23.93 -6.72
CA ARG A 127 21.19 -23.06 -7.89
C ARG A 127 19.74 -22.57 -8.02
N ILE A 128 18.75 -23.39 -7.66
CA ILE A 128 17.33 -23.00 -7.78
C ILE A 128 16.80 -22.30 -6.52
N THR A 129 17.37 -22.54 -5.34
CA THR A 129 16.95 -21.89 -4.08
C THR A 129 17.67 -20.58 -3.77
N ILE A 130 18.86 -20.32 -4.35
CA ILE A 130 19.65 -19.11 -4.05
C ILE A 130 19.00 -17.80 -4.48
N PHE A 131 18.34 -17.75 -5.65
CA PHE A 131 17.65 -16.52 -6.08
C PHE A 131 16.43 -16.21 -5.19
N PRO A 132 15.54 -17.18 -4.87
CA PRO A 132 14.47 -16.97 -3.90
C PRO A 132 14.96 -16.53 -2.52
N ALA A 133 16.05 -17.13 -2.00
CA ALA A 133 16.65 -16.72 -0.73
C ALA A 133 17.16 -15.28 -0.77
N LEU A 134 17.86 -14.91 -1.84
CA LEU A 134 18.38 -13.56 -2.06
C LEU A 134 17.26 -12.52 -2.23
N TRP A 135 16.20 -12.84 -2.97
CA TRP A 135 15.04 -11.97 -3.16
C TRP A 135 14.36 -11.66 -1.83
N ALA A 136 14.00 -12.69 -1.08
CA ALA A 136 13.35 -12.56 0.22
C ALA A 136 14.21 -11.77 1.22
N THR A 137 15.53 -12.06 1.28
CA THR A 137 16.47 -11.33 2.14
C THR A 137 16.63 -9.87 1.72
N THR A 138 16.58 -9.57 0.41
CA THR A 138 16.69 -8.20 -0.11
C THR A 138 15.50 -7.36 0.32
N TRP A 139 14.27 -7.87 0.16
CA TRP A 139 13.06 -7.11 0.51
C TRP A 139 12.81 -7.02 2.01
N TYR A 140 13.20 -8.03 2.77
CA TYR A 140 13.32 -7.91 4.22
C TYR A 140 14.25 -6.75 4.62
N ALA A 141 15.48 -6.72 4.11
CA ALA A 141 16.44 -5.64 4.41
C ALA A 141 15.93 -4.26 3.96
N VAL A 142 15.31 -4.16 2.78
CA VAL A 142 14.69 -2.89 2.32
C VAL A 142 13.54 -2.46 3.24
N SER A 143 12.68 -3.38 3.68
CA SER A 143 11.56 -3.05 4.59
C SER A 143 12.03 -2.55 5.96
N TYR A 144 13.23 -2.92 6.40
CA TYR A 144 13.83 -2.43 7.65
C TYR A 144 14.55 -1.08 7.48
N LEU A 145 15.18 -0.85 6.32
CA LEU A 145 15.93 0.38 6.04
C LEU A 145 15.07 1.52 5.48
N ASN A 146 13.88 1.22 4.96
CA ASN A 146 12.98 2.19 4.37
C ASN A 146 11.97 2.69 5.42
N PRO A 147 11.83 4.01 5.65
CA PRO A 147 10.88 4.54 6.64
C PRO A 147 9.41 4.25 6.29
N VAL A 148 9.08 3.93 5.03
CA VAL A 148 7.75 3.52 4.58
C VAL A 148 7.55 1.98 4.66
N GLY A 149 8.52 1.25 5.20
CA GLY A 149 8.48 -0.19 5.42
C GLY A 149 8.13 -0.98 4.15
N HIS A 150 7.15 -1.88 4.28
CA HIS A 150 6.74 -2.79 3.20
C HIS A 150 5.99 -2.13 2.04
N LEU A 151 5.48 -0.89 2.15
CA LEU A 151 4.79 -0.21 1.02
C LEU A 151 5.74 0.11 -0.15
N ALA A 152 7.04 0.21 0.15
CA ALA A 152 8.11 0.50 -0.78
C ALA A 152 8.93 -0.75 -1.15
N THR A 153 8.33 -1.94 -1.08
CA THR A 153 8.95 -3.21 -1.49
C THR A 153 8.29 -3.79 -2.75
N TRP A 154 9.01 -4.64 -3.49
CA TRP A 154 8.40 -5.52 -4.50
C TRP A 154 7.92 -6.82 -3.85
N SER A 155 7.11 -6.69 -2.81
CA SER A 155 6.47 -7.80 -2.09
C SER A 155 4.96 -7.79 -2.38
N ALA A 156 4.35 -8.95 -2.54
CA ALA A 156 2.90 -9.04 -2.75
C ALA A 156 2.15 -8.71 -1.46
N ALA A 157 1.47 -7.57 -1.41
CA ALA A 157 0.67 -7.15 -0.26
C ALA A 157 -0.57 -8.04 -0.05
N GLN A 158 -1.19 -8.52 -1.14
CA GLN A 158 -2.32 -9.43 -1.04
C GLN A 158 -1.88 -10.86 -0.79
N ASN A 159 -2.40 -11.46 0.28
CA ASN A 159 -2.15 -12.86 0.63
C ASN A 159 -2.79 -13.78 -0.41
N ASN A 160 -1.99 -14.67 -1.01
CA ASN A 160 -2.52 -15.82 -1.74
C ASN A 160 -3.00 -16.85 -0.71
N ASP A 161 -4.29 -17.15 -0.69
CA ASP A 161 -4.91 -18.03 0.31
C ASP A 161 -4.24 -19.42 0.37
N ALA A 162 -3.71 -19.91 -0.76
CA ALA A 162 -2.97 -21.17 -0.84
C ALA A 162 -1.73 -21.24 0.08
N TYR A 163 -1.12 -20.11 0.42
CA TYR A 163 0.09 -20.02 1.26
C TYR A 163 -0.10 -19.24 2.55
N LYS A 164 -1.32 -18.75 2.82
CA LYS A 164 -1.67 -17.93 3.99
C LYS A 164 -1.28 -18.56 5.33
N TRP A 165 -1.30 -19.89 5.42
CA TRP A 165 -0.93 -20.64 6.62
C TRP A 165 0.54 -20.48 7.05
N LEU A 166 1.43 -20.03 6.15
CA LEU A 166 2.85 -19.76 6.46
C LEU A 166 3.07 -18.42 7.17
N ILE A 167 2.14 -17.47 7.07
CA ILE A 167 2.30 -16.11 7.59
C ILE A 167 2.53 -16.09 9.13
N PRO A 168 1.78 -16.84 9.96
CA PRO A 168 2.07 -16.92 11.40
C PRO A 168 3.41 -17.59 11.75
N LEU A 169 4.01 -18.35 10.81
CA LEU A 169 5.23 -19.14 11.04
C LEU A 169 6.49 -18.40 10.59
N LEU A 170 6.41 -17.72 9.44
CA LEU A 170 7.54 -17.19 8.68
C LEU A 170 7.33 -15.74 8.20
N GLY A 171 6.21 -15.10 8.55
CA GLY A 171 5.98 -13.68 8.30
C GLY A 171 5.84 -13.27 6.82
N PRO A 172 6.09 -11.98 6.51
CA PRO A 172 6.04 -11.43 5.14
C PRO A 172 6.93 -12.21 4.18
N THR A 173 8.14 -12.49 4.66
CA THR A 173 9.30 -12.90 3.87
C THR A 173 9.14 -14.28 3.24
N SER A 174 8.22 -15.10 3.79
CA SER A 174 7.76 -16.34 3.16
C SER A 174 7.10 -16.12 1.80
N LYS A 175 6.30 -15.06 1.63
CA LYS A 175 5.61 -14.74 0.37
C LYS A 175 6.62 -14.38 -0.70
N ASP A 176 7.61 -13.57 -0.36
CA ASP A 176 8.66 -13.14 -1.29
C ASP A 176 9.49 -14.33 -1.76
N TRP A 177 9.82 -15.25 -0.86
CA TRP A 177 10.47 -16.50 -1.25
C TRP A 177 9.62 -17.35 -2.19
N ILE A 178 8.35 -17.58 -1.87
CA ILE A 178 7.43 -18.40 -2.68
C ILE A 178 7.24 -17.77 -4.07
N THR A 179 7.09 -16.44 -4.13
CA THR A 179 6.95 -15.69 -5.38
C THR A 179 8.17 -15.86 -6.27
N ALA A 180 9.36 -15.68 -5.70
CA ALA A 180 10.61 -15.86 -6.43
C ALA A 180 10.88 -17.33 -6.78
N ALA A 181 10.46 -18.30 -5.96
CA ALA A 181 10.58 -19.72 -6.24
C ALA A 181 9.68 -20.14 -7.42
N TRP A 182 8.44 -19.65 -7.49
CA TRP A 182 7.59 -19.79 -8.67
C TRP A 182 8.21 -19.12 -9.90
N ALA A 183 8.85 -17.96 -9.75
CA ALA A 183 9.56 -17.30 -10.84
C ALA A 183 10.76 -18.11 -11.37
N VAL A 184 11.49 -18.81 -10.49
CA VAL A 184 12.53 -19.77 -10.91
C VAL A 184 11.92 -20.96 -11.66
N VAL A 185 10.83 -21.54 -11.17
CA VAL A 185 10.14 -22.66 -11.86
C VAL A 185 9.68 -22.24 -13.26
N ALA A 186 9.00 -21.09 -13.37
CA ALA A 186 8.47 -20.59 -14.65
C ALA A 186 9.59 -20.16 -15.62
N SER A 187 10.63 -19.47 -15.16
CA SER A 187 11.77 -19.09 -16.02
C SER A 187 12.55 -20.30 -16.55
N GLN A 188 12.75 -21.34 -15.73
CA GLN A 188 13.35 -22.61 -16.18
C GLN A 188 12.44 -23.36 -17.16
N ALA A 189 11.12 -23.37 -16.95
CA ALA A 189 10.16 -23.95 -17.89
C ALA A 189 10.20 -23.24 -19.25
N ILE A 190 10.17 -21.90 -19.27
CA ILE A 190 10.29 -21.07 -20.49
C ILE A 190 11.65 -21.32 -21.17
N GLY A 191 12.74 -21.38 -20.41
CA GLY A 191 14.07 -21.71 -20.94
C GLY A 191 14.13 -23.09 -21.60
N SER A 192 13.51 -24.10 -20.99
CA SER A 192 13.46 -25.46 -21.56
C SER A 192 12.59 -25.53 -22.83
N TRP A 193 11.46 -24.82 -22.86
CA TRP A 193 10.60 -24.68 -24.04
C TRP A 193 11.31 -23.95 -25.18
N TYR A 194 12.10 -22.92 -24.86
CA TYR A 194 12.86 -22.12 -25.82
C TYR A 194 14.00 -22.91 -26.47
N ILE A 195 14.77 -23.68 -25.69
CA ILE A 195 15.85 -24.55 -26.20
C ILE A 195 15.28 -25.68 -27.07
N GLY A 196 14.05 -26.10 -26.81
CA GLY A 196 13.36 -27.15 -27.55
C GLY A 196 13.77 -28.57 -27.14
N PRO A 197 13.10 -29.60 -27.69
CA PRO A 197 13.60 -30.98 -27.62
C PRO A 197 14.99 -31.04 -28.25
N ARG A 198 15.92 -31.75 -27.62
CA ARG A 198 17.20 -32.04 -28.27
C ARG A 198 17.03 -33.22 -29.21
N ASP A 199 17.27 -32.99 -30.49
CA ASP A 199 17.47 -34.07 -31.44
C ASP A 199 18.70 -34.88 -30.99
N HIS A 200 18.49 -36.17 -30.71
CA HIS A 200 19.50 -37.04 -30.10
C HIS A 200 20.61 -37.50 -31.08
N ASP A 201 20.55 -37.05 -32.34
CA ASP A 201 21.21 -37.69 -33.48
C ASP A 201 22.55 -37.05 -33.90
N LEU A 202 22.99 -35.98 -33.25
CA LEU A 202 24.30 -35.36 -33.51
C LEU A 202 25.34 -35.79 -32.48
N GLY A 203 26.21 -36.72 -32.90
CA GLY A 203 27.09 -37.47 -32.02
C GLY A 203 28.19 -36.68 -31.30
N TYR A 204 28.45 -37.11 -30.07
CA TYR A 204 29.76 -37.11 -29.42
C TYR A 204 30.48 -35.76 -29.19
N VAL A 205 29.75 -34.75 -28.70
CA VAL A 205 30.37 -33.62 -27.98
C VAL A 205 29.98 -33.70 -26.49
N ASP A 206 30.98 -33.83 -25.62
CA ASP A 206 30.80 -34.01 -24.17
C ASP A 206 30.33 -32.71 -23.49
N HIS A 207 29.03 -32.44 -23.59
CA HIS A 207 28.33 -31.34 -22.91
C HIS A 207 27.52 -31.85 -21.69
N SER A 208 28.01 -32.93 -21.07
CA SER A 208 27.36 -33.67 -19.98
C SER A 208 27.00 -32.86 -18.73
N ARG A 209 27.58 -31.67 -18.51
CA ARG A 209 27.43 -30.90 -17.25
C ARG A 209 26.25 -29.92 -17.16
N SER A 210 25.47 -29.72 -18.22
CA SER A 210 24.43 -28.67 -18.22
C SER A 210 23.00 -29.16 -18.01
N TYR A 211 22.77 -30.48 -17.82
CA TYR A 211 21.42 -31.08 -17.91
C TYR A 211 20.81 -31.56 -16.58
N ASP A 212 21.60 -31.65 -15.50
CA ASP A 212 21.14 -32.19 -14.20
C ASP A 212 20.25 -31.24 -13.36
N ASN A 213 19.92 -30.04 -13.86
CA ASN A 213 19.05 -29.10 -13.13
C ASN A 213 17.55 -29.42 -13.29
N MET A 214 17.15 -30.08 -14.39
CA MET A 214 15.75 -30.36 -14.70
C MET A 214 14.99 -31.19 -13.64
N PRO A 215 15.58 -32.23 -13.00
CA PRO A 215 14.93 -32.89 -11.86
C PRO A 215 14.73 -31.95 -10.66
N SER A 216 15.72 -31.10 -10.34
CA SER A 216 15.63 -30.18 -9.19
C SER A 216 14.50 -29.15 -9.37
N THR A 217 14.34 -28.56 -10.56
CA THR A 217 13.24 -27.62 -10.83
C THR A 217 11.86 -28.30 -10.69
N ARG A 218 11.72 -29.55 -11.17
CA ARG A 218 10.49 -30.33 -10.99
C ARG A 218 10.21 -30.63 -9.52
N ILE A 219 11.24 -30.96 -8.75
CA ILE A 219 11.12 -31.18 -7.29
C ILE A 219 10.70 -29.90 -6.58
N LEU A 220 11.26 -28.73 -6.93
CA LEU A 220 10.84 -27.44 -6.37
C LEU A 220 9.38 -27.12 -6.73
N ALA A 221 8.97 -27.33 -7.98
CA ALA A 221 7.58 -27.15 -8.39
C ALA A 221 6.62 -28.07 -7.61
N LEU A 222 6.98 -29.34 -7.42
CA LEU A 222 6.22 -30.27 -6.60
C LEU A 222 6.15 -29.79 -5.14
N ILE A 223 7.26 -29.35 -4.53
CA ILE A 223 7.28 -28.80 -3.17
C ILE A 223 6.36 -27.58 -3.06
N LEU A 224 6.41 -26.64 -4.01
CA LEU A 224 5.53 -25.47 -4.02
C LEU A 224 4.05 -25.85 -4.15
N ILE A 225 3.72 -26.93 -4.86
CA ILE A 225 2.36 -27.49 -4.93
C ILE A 225 2.00 -28.19 -3.61
N PHE A 226 2.87 -29.02 -3.03
CA PHE A 226 2.63 -29.67 -1.74
C PHE A 226 2.44 -28.65 -0.60
N LEU A 227 3.13 -27.51 -0.65
CA LEU A 227 2.95 -26.40 0.30
C LEU A 227 1.57 -25.71 0.20
N THR A 228 0.76 -25.97 -0.83
CA THR A 228 -0.64 -25.51 -0.84
C THR A 228 -1.58 -26.45 -0.08
N ILE A 229 -1.22 -27.73 0.11
CA ILE A 229 -2.13 -28.72 0.73
C ILE A 229 -2.68 -28.26 2.11
N PRO A 230 -1.88 -27.66 3.02
CA PRO A 230 -2.40 -27.22 4.31
C PRO A 230 -3.51 -26.16 4.21
N SER A 231 -3.60 -25.35 3.14
CA SER A 231 -4.70 -24.38 3.00
C SER A 231 -6.07 -25.04 2.77
N PHE A 232 -6.09 -26.28 2.28
CA PHE A 232 -7.32 -27.07 2.10
C PHE A 232 -7.73 -27.83 3.37
N ILE A 233 -6.83 -27.98 4.34
CA ILE A 233 -7.05 -28.70 5.60
C ILE A 233 -7.30 -27.72 6.75
N LEU A 234 -6.53 -26.63 6.80
CA LEU A 234 -6.65 -25.58 7.79
C LEU A 234 -7.71 -24.58 7.33
N THR A 235 -8.95 -24.77 7.79
CA THR A 235 -10.05 -23.85 7.52
C THR A 235 -9.77 -22.48 8.15
N GLY A 236 -9.28 -21.56 7.33
CA GLY A 236 -9.13 -20.14 7.68
C GLY A 236 -10.46 -19.39 7.74
N LEU A 237 -11.53 -20.03 8.19
CA LEU A 237 -12.87 -19.46 8.30
C LEU A 237 -12.98 -18.63 9.59
N PRO A 238 -13.80 -17.56 9.61
CA PRO A 238 -14.06 -16.79 10.82
C PRO A 238 -14.70 -17.66 11.90
N LEU A 239 -14.34 -17.39 13.17
CA LEU A 239 -14.99 -18.04 14.31
C LEU A 239 -16.49 -17.67 14.36
N PRO A 240 -17.36 -18.61 14.76
CA PRO A 240 -18.80 -18.35 14.84
C PRO A 240 -19.12 -17.24 15.83
N VAL A 241 -20.18 -16.50 15.53
CA VAL A 241 -20.62 -15.33 16.30
C VAL A 241 -21.87 -15.64 17.15
N SER A 242 -22.34 -16.89 17.12
CA SER A 242 -23.54 -17.31 17.84
C SER A 242 -23.34 -17.31 19.35
N TRP A 243 -24.36 -16.88 20.09
CA TRP A 243 -24.44 -17.05 21.54
C TRP A 243 -24.46 -18.54 21.96
N SER A 244 -24.79 -19.45 21.04
CA SER A 244 -24.73 -20.90 21.26
C SER A 244 -23.32 -21.50 21.19
N THR A 245 -22.30 -20.74 20.75
CA THR A 245 -20.90 -21.23 20.61
C THR A 245 -19.95 -20.59 21.62
N MET A 246 -20.46 -20.12 22.77
CA MET A 246 -19.68 -19.48 23.85
C MET A 246 -18.43 -20.26 24.28
N ASP A 247 -18.51 -21.59 24.28
CA ASP A 247 -17.42 -22.49 24.72
C ASP A 247 -16.19 -22.47 23.81
N ILE A 248 -16.33 -21.90 22.59
CA ILE A 248 -15.29 -21.82 21.55
C ILE A 248 -15.01 -20.35 21.18
N SER A 249 -16.04 -19.50 21.24
CA SER A 249 -16.03 -18.15 20.70
C SER A 249 -16.85 -17.18 21.56
N THR A 250 -16.26 -16.07 21.97
CA THR A 250 -16.99 -14.94 22.56
C THR A 250 -17.33 -13.92 21.46
N PRO A 251 -18.62 -13.62 21.23
CA PRO A 251 -19.02 -12.57 20.29
C PRO A 251 -18.68 -11.19 20.86
N LEU A 252 -17.99 -10.37 20.06
CA LEU A 252 -17.70 -8.97 20.35
C LEU A 252 -18.21 -8.12 19.19
N THR A 253 -19.04 -7.11 19.48
CA THR A 253 -19.42 -6.12 18.48
C THR A 253 -18.47 -4.93 18.52
N VAL A 254 -17.83 -4.66 17.39
CA VAL A 254 -16.97 -3.51 17.14
C VAL A 254 -17.65 -2.54 16.17
N GLY A 255 -17.29 -1.26 16.22
CA GLY A 255 -17.83 -0.23 15.35
C GLY A 255 -16.80 0.83 14.97
N CYS A 256 -16.99 1.43 13.82
CA CYS A 256 -16.12 2.46 13.26
C CYS A 256 -16.93 3.74 13.03
N VAL A 257 -16.45 4.88 13.52
CA VAL A 257 -17.14 6.17 13.44
C VAL A 257 -16.60 6.97 12.28
N LEU A 258 -17.38 7.05 11.20
CA LEU A 258 -17.02 7.79 9.99
C LEU A 258 -18.20 8.74 9.65
N PRO A 259 -18.33 9.87 10.35
CA PRO A 259 -19.45 10.79 10.19
C PRO A 259 -19.51 11.30 8.74
N SER A 260 -20.68 11.24 8.11
CA SER A 260 -20.82 11.64 6.70
C SER A 260 -21.19 13.12 6.54
N TYR A 261 -20.68 13.73 5.47
CA TYR A 261 -21.01 15.09 5.07
C TYR A 261 -22.53 15.27 4.89
N ASP A 262 -23.22 14.28 4.35
CA ASP A 262 -24.68 14.34 4.15
C ASP A 262 -25.49 14.48 5.44
N ARG A 263 -24.98 13.92 6.54
CA ARG A 263 -25.63 13.96 7.85
C ARG A 263 -25.31 15.25 8.61
N TYR A 264 -24.06 15.69 8.59
CA TYR A 264 -23.59 16.82 9.42
C TYR A 264 -23.44 18.14 8.66
N ARG A 265 -23.49 18.14 7.32
CA ARG A 265 -23.37 19.30 6.41
C ARG A 265 -22.13 20.16 6.68
N ARG A 266 -21.02 19.52 7.05
CA ARG A 266 -19.73 20.14 7.38
C ARG A 266 -18.58 19.33 6.78
N HIS A 267 -17.64 20.00 6.12
CA HIS A 267 -16.40 19.36 5.62
C HIS A 267 -15.38 19.11 6.73
N VAL A 268 -15.34 19.99 7.74
CA VAL A 268 -14.52 19.81 8.95
C VAL A 268 -15.43 19.32 10.07
N LEU A 269 -15.21 18.07 10.50
CA LEU A 269 -15.96 17.43 11.58
C LEU A 269 -15.47 17.90 12.95
N THR A 270 -16.40 18.17 13.86
CA THR A 270 -16.09 18.61 15.23
C THR A 270 -16.19 17.47 16.23
N LEU A 271 -15.65 17.69 17.45
CA LEU A 271 -15.79 16.76 18.57
C LEU A 271 -17.25 16.34 18.84
N ASP A 272 -18.21 17.27 18.78
CA ASP A 272 -19.63 16.93 19.00
C ASP A 272 -20.25 16.14 17.84
N ASP A 273 -19.74 16.27 16.61
CA ASP A 273 -20.17 15.47 15.46
C ASP A 273 -19.74 13.99 15.65
N TYR A 274 -18.48 13.76 16.05
CA TYR A 274 -17.98 12.43 16.41
C TYR A 274 -18.70 11.81 17.63
N ILE A 275 -19.04 12.62 18.64
CA ILE A 275 -19.83 12.15 19.79
C ILE A 275 -21.27 11.80 19.36
N ALA A 276 -21.92 12.61 18.52
CA ALA A 276 -23.26 12.34 18.02
C ALA A 276 -23.30 11.05 17.20
N GLU A 277 -22.31 10.83 16.34
CA GLU A 277 -22.18 9.61 15.55
C GLU A 277 -21.82 8.39 16.41
N SER A 278 -21.02 8.58 17.47
CA SER A 278 -20.74 7.52 18.46
C SER A 278 -22.00 7.09 19.22
N LYS A 279 -22.86 8.03 19.63
CA LYS A 279 -24.17 7.74 20.24
C LYS A 279 -25.08 6.94 19.32
N HIS A 280 -25.05 7.22 18.02
CA HIS A 280 -25.84 6.50 17.03
C HIS A 280 -25.45 5.01 16.95
N ILE A 281 -24.17 4.66 17.15
CA ILE A 281 -23.68 3.27 17.07
C ILE A 281 -23.43 2.56 18.42
N SER A 282 -23.39 3.28 19.56
CA SER A 282 -23.09 2.70 20.89
C SER A 282 -24.11 1.67 21.38
N SER A 283 -25.35 1.77 20.92
CA SER A 283 -26.39 0.76 21.18
C SER A 283 -26.03 -0.64 20.63
N GLY A 284 -25.26 -0.71 19.54
CA GLY A 284 -24.82 -1.95 18.91
C GLY A 284 -23.37 -2.34 19.22
N ALA A 285 -22.46 -1.37 19.23
CA ALA A 285 -21.01 -1.60 19.35
C ALA A 285 -20.52 -1.52 20.81
N ARG A 286 -19.78 -2.54 21.26
CA ARG A 286 -19.10 -2.53 22.58
C ARG A 286 -17.77 -1.81 22.55
N ILE A 287 -17.08 -1.85 21.40
CA ILE A 287 -15.89 -1.06 21.14
C ILE A 287 -16.14 -0.21 19.91
N ILE A 288 -15.91 1.08 20.05
CA ILE A 288 -16.04 2.09 19.00
C ILE A 288 -14.64 2.62 18.71
N LEU A 289 -14.27 2.80 17.45
CA LEU A 289 -13.01 3.42 17.04
C LEU A 289 -13.26 4.63 16.14
N TRP A 290 -12.62 5.74 16.46
CA TRP A 290 -12.55 6.94 15.63
C TRP A 290 -11.31 6.87 14.73
N PRO A 291 -11.34 7.42 13.51
CA PRO A 291 -10.22 7.43 12.58
C PRO A 291 -9.08 8.33 13.06
N GLU A 292 -7.92 8.23 12.40
CA GLU A 292 -6.72 8.98 12.78
C GLU A 292 -6.93 10.50 12.68
N GLY A 293 -6.55 11.21 13.75
CA GLY A 293 -6.69 12.66 13.80
C GLY A 293 -8.15 13.14 13.70
N ALA A 294 -9.10 12.35 14.22
CA ALA A 294 -10.53 12.70 14.24
C ALA A 294 -10.80 14.02 14.97
N VAL A 295 -10.03 14.32 16.03
CA VAL A 295 -10.10 15.57 16.79
C VAL A 295 -8.69 16.12 17.03
N THR A 296 -8.56 17.44 17.15
CA THR A 296 -7.30 18.13 17.46
C THR A 296 -7.45 18.88 18.77
N PHE A 297 -6.43 18.85 19.62
CA PHE A 297 -6.37 19.57 20.89
C PHE A 297 -5.15 20.50 20.93
N HIS A 298 -5.36 21.73 21.39
CA HIS A 298 -4.33 22.75 21.52
C HIS A 298 -3.67 22.74 22.91
N SER A 299 -4.25 22.04 23.88
CA SER A 299 -3.67 21.84 25.21
C SER A 299 -4.03 20.48 25.82
N ALA A 300 -3.23 20.03 26.78
CA ALA A 300 -3.54 18.84 27.57
C ALA A 300 -4.84 18.99 28.38
N GLN A 301 -5.17 20.20 28.84
CA GLN A 301 -6.41 20.48 29.57
C GLN A 301 -7.63 20.29 28.68
N GLU A 302 -7.63 20.89 27.48
CA GLU A 302 -8.69 20.72 26.48
C GLU A 302 -8.91 19.24 26.11
N ARG A 303 -7.82 18.47 26.02
CA ARG A 303 -7.88 17.02 25.79
C ARG A 303 -8.58 16.28 26.94
N GLU A 304 -8.24 16.56 28.20
CA GLU A 304 -8.91 15.91 29.34
C GLU A 304 -10.37 16.36 29.49
N ASP A 305 -10.68 17.65 29.27
CA ASP A 305 -12.06 18.18 29.26
C ASP A 305 -12.91 17.52 28.17
N ALA A 306 -12.33 17.34 26.97
CA ALA A 306 -12.96 16.58 25.90
C ALA A 306 -13.16 15.10 26.28
N PHE A 307 -12.21 14.48 26.97
CA PHE A 307 -12.36 13.09 27.42
C PHE A 307 -13.49 12.94 28.46
N VAL A 308 -13.62 13.87 29.41
CA VAL A 308 -14.77 13.92 30.34
C VAL A 308 -16.07 14.04 29.56
N LYS A 309 -16.17 15.01 28.64
CA LYS A 309 -17.34 15.22 27.78
C LYS A 309 -17.71 13.99 26.93
N ILE A 310 -16.75 13.18 26.49
CA ILE A 310 -17.03 11.92 25.77
C ILE A 310 -17.52 10.84 26.74
N ARG A 311 -16.91 10.67 27.93
CA ARG A 311 -17.35 9.71 28.95
C ARG A 311 -18.80 9.96 29.39
N GLU A 312 -19.18 11.22 29.59
CA GLU A 312 -20.54 11.63 29.95
C GLU A 312 -21.56 11.41 28.82
N LYS A 313 -21.14 11.58 27.57
CA LYS A 313 -22.05 11.55 26.41
C LYS A 313 -22.14 10.19 25.72
N VAL A 314 -21.19 9.27 25.87
CA VAL A 314 -21.18 7.98 25.15
C VAL A 314 -21.25 6.81 26.13
N GLU A 315 -22.47 6.39 26.44
CA GLU A 315 -22.75 5.32 27.39
C GLU A 315 -22.58 3.91 26.79
N GLY A 316 -22.27 2.92 27.63
CA GLY A 316 -22.35 1.48 27.30
C GLY A 316 -21.25 0.89 26.42
N SER A 317 -20.35 1.72 25.88
CA SER A 317 -19.26 1.35 24.96
C SER A 317 -17.90 1.84 25.46
N TYR A 318 -16.83 1.22 24.96
CA TYR A 318 -15.46 1.72 25.06
C TYR A 318 -15.12 2.46 23.77
N VAL A 319 -14.64 3.70 23.87
CA VAL A 319 -14.36 4.57 22.72
C VAL A 319 -12.85 4.72 22.58
N GLY A 320 -12.33 4.20 21.47
CA GLY A 320 -11.01 4.48 20.94
C GLY A 320 -11.02 5.84 20.22
N VAL A 321 -10.60 6.89 20.91
CA VAL A 321 -10.52 8.27 20.39
C VAL A 321 -9.11 8.50 19.85
N SER A 322 -8.94 8.62 18.54
CA SER A 322 -7.68 9.10 17.97
C SER A 322 -7.70 10.61 17.81
N PHE A 323 -6.58 11.25 18.12
CA PHE A 323 -6.46 12.69 18.22
C PHE A 323 -5.08 13.19 17.80
N GLU A 324 -5.00 14.44 17.36
CA GLU A 324 -3.77 15.23 17.38
C GLU A 324 -3.74 16.06 18.67
N GLU A 325 -2.61 16.17 19.36
CA GLU A 325 -2.43 17.16 20.43
C GLU A 325 -1.16 17.98 20.24
N THR A 326 -1.23 19.24 20.67
CA THR A 326 -0.09 20.17 20.70
C THR A 326 0.58 20.10 22.07
N ILE A 327 1.90 19.86 22.08
CA ILE A 327 2.75 19.84 23.28
C ILE A 327 3.83 20.92 23.17
N SER A 328 4.18 21.54 24.30
CA SER A 328 5.36 22.40 24.38
C SER A 328 6.62 21.58 24.10
N ASP A 329 7.56 22.14 23.34
CA ASP A 329 8.83 21.45 23.09
C ASP A 329 9.70 21.47 24.35
N SER A 330 9.99 20.28 24.89
CA SER A 330 10.93 20.07 25.99
C SER A 330 12.35 20.64 25.74
N ALA A 331 12.72 20.86 24.46
CA ALA A 331 14.01 21.43 24.09
C ALA A 331 14.01 22.97 23.98
N ASP A 332 12.83 23.61 23.93
CA ASP A 332 12.71 25.08 23.92
C ASP A 332 12.24 25.60 25.29
N PRO A 333 13.14 26.11 26.14
CA PRO A 333 12.77 26.67 27.43
C PRO A 333 11.95 27.98 27.32
N THR A 334 11.74 28.51 26.11
CA THR A 334 10.88 29.69 25.89
C THR A 334 9.43 29.35 25.60
N GLU A 335 9.09 28.05 25.47
CA GLU A 335 7.75 27.53 25.12
C GLU A 335 7.17 28.13 23.81
N ARG A 336 8.03 28.62 22.91
CA ARG A 336 7.62 29.23 21.64
C ARG A 336 7.48 28.20 20.53
N THR A 337 8.29 27.14 20.55
CA THR A 337 8.08 25.99 19.67
C THR A 337 7.08 25.03 20.29
N SER A 338 6.01 24.77 19.55
CA SER A 338 5.03 23.74 19.86
C SER A 338 5.15 22.60 18.85
N LEU A 339 5.17 21.37 19.35
CA LEU A 339 5.22 20.15 18.55
C LEU A 339 3.85 19.50 18.58
N THR A 340 3.34 19.05 17.44
CA THR A 340 2.12 18.24 17.41
C THR A 340 2.49 16.76 17.55
N ARG A 341 1.63 15.92 18.15
CA ARG A 341 1.75 14.45 18.09
C ARG A 341 0.40 13.79 17.91
N THR A 342 0.37 12.64 17.25
CA THR A 342 -0.86 11.86 17.01
C THR A 342 -0.97 10.72 18.02
N GLY A 343 -2.13 10.60 18.66
CA GLY A 343 -2.42 9.60 19.68
C GLY A 343 -3.71 8.83 19.43
N LEU A 344 -3.89 7.78 20.22
CA LEU A 344 -5.13 7.01 20.40
C LEU A 344 -5.29 6.72 21.89
N VAL A 345 -6.45 7.08 22.45
CA VAL A 345 -6.84 6.73 23.81
C VAL A 345 -8.03 5.79 23.81
N ILE A 346 -8.11 4.86 24.76
CA ILE A 346 -9.34 4.12 25.06
C ILE A 346 -9.95 4.69 26.34
N ILE A 347 -11.17 5.23 26.23
CA ILE A 347 -11.97 5.74 27.35
C ILE A 347 -13.33 5.05 27.43
N SER A 348 -13.96 5.08 28.60
CA SER A 348 -15.35 4.66 28.79
C SER A 348 -15.93 5.31 30.05
N GLN A 349 -17.25 5.34 30.17
CA GLN A 349 -17.96 5.80 31.37
C GLN A 349 -17.62 5.04 32.66
N TYR A 350 -16.91 3.91 32.56
CA TYR A 350 -16.60 3.04 33.70
C TYR A 350 -15.32 3.42 34.44
N SER A 351 -14.58 4.43 33.98
CA SER A 351 -13.33 4.90 34.60
C SER A 351 -13.06 6.36 34.28
N ASP A 352 -12.77 7.15 35.31
CA ASP A 352 -12.33 8.54 35.19
C ASP A 352 -10.96 8.66 34.51
N LYS A 353 -10.16 7.59 34.54
CA LYS A 353 -8.84 7.52 33.88
C LYS A 353 -8.92 6.79 32.55
N PRO A 354 -8.13 7.20 31.54
CA PRO A 354 -7.87 6.40 30.34
C PRO A 354 -7.47 4.96 30.65
N HIS A 355 -8.02 4.01 29.89
CA HIS A 355 -7.69 2.57 30.00
C HIS A 355 -6.40 2.21 29.27
N HIS A 356 -6.12 2.91 28.18
CA HIS A 356 -4.98 2.69 27.30
C HIS A 356 -4.66 3.99 26.56
N ILE A 357 -3.39 4.29 26.38
CA ILE A 357 -2.90 5.41 25.57
C ILE A 357 -1.79 4.86 24.67
N TYR A 358 -1.85 5.23 23.40
CA TYR A 358 -0.83 4.95 22.39
C TYR A 358 -0.53 6.23 21.62
N TYR A 359 0.73 6.41 21.21
CA TYR A 359 1.16 7.51 20.35
C TYR A 359 1.87 6.95 19.12
N LYS A 360 1.64 7.57 17.96
CA LYS A 360 2.16 7.12 16.65
C LYS A 360 3.69 7.05 16.67
N ARG A 361 4.25 5.91 16.27
CA ARG A 361 5.71 5.68 16.31
C ARG A 361 6.37 6.01 14.98
N ASN A 362 5.69 5.74 13.86
CA ASN A 362 6.23 5.87 12.51
C ASN A 362 5.46 6.94 11.74
N LEU A 363 6.11 8.09 11.53
CA LEU A 363 5.54 9.21 10.80
C LEU A 363 5.72 9.05 9.30
N VAL A 364 4.74 9.51 8.52
CA VAL A 364 4.84 9.57 7.05
C VAL A 364 5.98 10.53 6.65
N PRO A 365 7.02 10.05 5.94
CA PRO A 365 8.14 10.89 5.52
C PRO A 365 7.67 12.08 4.69
N PHE A 366 8.27 13.24 4.93
CA PHE A 366 7.98 14.54 4.30
C PHE A 366 6.59 15.14 4.58
N ALA A 367 5.53 14.33 4.71
CA ALA A 367 4.19 14.84 5.03
C ALA A 367 4.01 15.15 6.51
N GLU A 368 4.39 14.20 7.39
CA GLU A 368 4.21 14.33 8.83
C GLU A 368 5.50 14.76 9.55
N SER A 369 6.66 14.35 9.04
CA SER A 369 7.96 14.50 9.73
C SER A 369 8.41 15.94 10.02
N PHE A 370 7.77 16.96 9.44
CA PHE A 370 8.05 18.37 9.73
C PHE A 370 7.10 19.01 10.76
N ARG A 371 5.97 18.37 11.08
CA ARG A 371 4.93 18.90 11.98
C ARG A 371 4.69 18.01 13.20
N LEU A 372 4.82 16.69 13.03
CA LEU A 372 4.55 15.70 14.06
C LEU A 372 5.85 15.22 14.74
N ARG A 373 5.77 14.95 16.05
CA ARG A 373 6.80 14.25 16.83
C ARG A 373 6.43 12.76 16.92
N HIS A 374 7.41 11.88 16.67
CA HIS A 374 7.23 10.43 16.85
C HIS A 374 7.27 10.04 18.33
N SER A 375 6.69 8.89 18.65
CA SER A 375 6.74 8.27 19.96
C SER A 375 7.73 7.11 20.01
N ASP A 376 8.61 7.12 21.01
CA ASP A 376 9.49 5.99 21.33
C ASP A 376 8.81 4.93 22.21
N LEU A 377 7.63 5.24 22.78
CA LEU A 377 6.94 4.34 23.70
C LEU A 377 6.50 3.04 22.99
N PRO A 378 6.73 1.86 23.61
CA PRO A 378 6.20 0.59 23.11
C PRO A 378 4.68 0.60 22.96
N PRO A 379 4.11 -0.18 22.02
CA PRO A 379 2.71 -0.57 22.14
C PRO A 379 2.51 -1.36 23.43
N SER A 380 1.38 -1.17 24.10
CA SER A 380 1.00 -1.90 25.32
C SER A 380 -0.28 -2.71 25.12
N ILE A 381 -0.60 -3.58 26.08
CA ILE A 381 -1.83 -4.39 26.08
C ILE A 381 -2.76 -3.88 27.18
N PHE A 382 -4.03 -3.70 26.84
CA PHE A 382 -5.12 -3.43 27.77
C PHE A 382 -6.07 -4.63 27.81
N ASP A 383 -6.28 -5.23 28.99
CA ASP A 383 -7.22 -6.33 29.17
C ASP A 383 -8.66 -5.80 29.30
N PHE A 384 -9.38 -5.83 28.18
CA PHE A 384 -10.80 -5.47 28.16
C PHE A 384 -11.66 -6.57 28.78
N HIS A 385 -12.18 -6.31 29.98
CA HIS A 385 -13.08 -7.23 30.69
C HIS A 385 -14.53 -7.12 30.19
N LEU A 386 -15.02 -8.19 29.56
CA LEU A 386 -16.44 -8.30 29.22
C LEU A 386 -17.30 -8.68 30.43
N PRO A 387 -18.56 -8.18 30.51
CA PRO A 387 -19.49 -8.61 31.54
C PRO A 387 -19.69 -10.13 31.50
N LYS A 388 -19.68 -10.72 32.72
CA LYS A 388 -19.75 -12.15 32.95
C LYS A 388 -21.16 -12.68 32.60
N PRO A 389 -21.31 -13.61 31.64
CA PRO A 389 -22.58 -14.31 31.43
C PRO A 389 -22.77 -15.34 32.54
N LYS A 390 -24.01 -15.76 32.82
CA LYS A 390 -24.34 -16.59 34.00
C LYS A 390 -23.53 -17.90 34.13
N SER A 391 -23.00 -18.44 33.03
CA SER A 391 -22.31 -19.73 32.97
C SER A 391 -20.78 -19.70 32.84
N VAL A 392 -20.15 -18.57 32.48
CA VAL A 392 -18.72 -18.51 32.12
C VAL A 392 -17.93 -17.70 33.16
N SER A 393 -16.64 -18.01 33.37
CA SER A 393 -15.72 -17.23 34.20
C SER A 393 -15.40 -15.84 33.63
N ASN A 394 -14.52 -15.07 34.27
CA ASN A 394 -14.11 -13.75 33.78
C ASN A 394 -13.53 -13.85 32.35
N ARG A 395 -13.94 -12.95 31.45
CA ARG A 395 -13.52 -12.93 30.04
C ARG A 395 -12.77 -11.63 29.76
N SER A 396 -11.44 -11.67 29.91
CA SER A 396 -10.57 -10.63 29.36
C SER A 396 -10.35 -10.84 27.85
N ILE A 397 -10.26 -9.74 27.13
CA ILE A 397 -9.86 -9.65 25.74
C ILE A 397 -8.64 -8.71 25.71
N PRO A 398 -7.42 -9.20 25.46
CA PRO A 398 -6.27 -8.32 25.35
C PRO A 398 -6.37 -7.47 24.08
N ILE A 399 -6.35 -6.15 24.24
CA ILE A 399 -6.42 -5.16 23.15
C ILE A 399 -5.09 -4.42 23.06
N THR A 400 -4.65 -4.12 21.85
CA THR A 400 -3.54 -3.19 21.61
C THR A 400 -3.91 -2.19 20.51
N SER A 401 -3.03 -1.23 20.26
CA SER A 401 -3.24 -0.12 19.33
C SER A 401 -2.01 0.11 18.45
N SER A 402 -2.24 0.63 17.25
CA SER A 402 -1.20 1.08 16.31
C SER A 402 -1.83 2.01 15.28
N ILE A 403 -1.10 3.01 14.75
CA ILE A 403 -1.71 4.09 13.95
C ILE A 403 -1.15 4.10 12.52
N CYS A 404 -2.04 3.93 11.54
CA CYS A 404 -1.75 4.06 10.11
C CYS A 404 -0.42 3.42 9.66
N LEU A 405 0.61 4.24 9.35
CA LEU A 405 1.88 3.81 8.77
C LEU A 405 2.66 2.82 9.67
N ASP A 406 2.40 2.79 10.98
CA ASP A 406 2.98 1.81 11.90
C ASP A 406 2.80 0.36 11.37
N PHE A 407 1.67 0.03 10.73
CA PHE A 407 1.40 -1.30 10.18
C PHE A 407 2.26 -1.69 8.96
N ALA A 408 2.87 -0.71 8.28
CA ALA A 408 3.78 -0.97 7.17
C ALA A 408 5.18 -1.40 7.66
N GLN A 409 5.52 -1.19 8.93
CA GLN A 409 6.81 -1.59 9.48
C GLN A 409 6.92 -3.13 9.59
N PRO A 410 8.14 -3.69 9.59
CA PRO A 410 8.32 -5.14 9.70
C PRO A 410 7.95 -5.69 11.09
N PHE A 411 8.12 -4.90 12.16
CA PHE A 411 7.95 -5.38 13.55
C PHE A 411 7.21 -4.41 14.50
N PRO A 412 6.05 -3.81 14.14
CA PRO A 412 5.35 -2.84 14.99
C PRO A 412 4.94 -3.37 16.37
N PHE A 413 4.92 -4.69 16.56
CA PHE A 413 4.39 -5.39 17.74
C PHE A 413 5.40 -6.33 18.43
N ALA A 414 6.69 -6.28 18.10
CA ALA A 414 7.69 -7.20 18.71
C ALA A 414 7.82 -7.04 20.23
N GLU A 415 7.57 -5.82 20.73
CA GLU A 415 7.65 -5.43 22.14
C GLU A 415 6.44 -5.89 22.98
N LEU A 416 5.33 -6.34 22.36
CA LEU A 416 4.15 -6.81 23.10
C LEU A 416 4.43 -8.11 23.86
N ASP A 417 4.22 -8.15 25.17
CA ASP A 417 4.50 -9.33 25.99
C ASP A 417 3.74 -10.59 25.56
N SER A 418 2.47 -10.45 25.21
CA SER A 418 1.58 -11.54 24.77
C SER A 418 0.88 -11.21 23.45
N ARG A 419 0.11 -12.18 22.91
CA ARG A 419 -0.67 -11.97 21.70
C ARG A 419 -1.93 -11.14 21.99
N PRO A 420 -2.17 -9.99 21.33
CA PRO A 420 -3.45 -9.29 21.42
C PRO A 420 -4.55 -10.10 20.72
N ALA A 421 -5.79 -10.01 21.22
CA ALA A 421 -6.98 -10.57 20.60
C ALA A 421 -7.55 -9.64 19.51
N LEU A 422 -7.45 -8.32 19.75
CA LEU A 422 -7.88 -7.26 18.85
C LEU A 422 -6.84 -6.13 18.82
N ILE A 423 -6.57 -5.62 17.62
CA ILE A 423 -5.76 -4.44 17.37
C ILE A 423 -6.69 -3.32 16.92
N LEU A 424 -6.64 -2.16 17.59
CA LEU A 424 -7.31 -0.95 17.15
C LEU A 424 -6.40 -0.17 16.21
N ALA A 425 -6.87 0.09 14.99
CA ALA A 425 -6.08 0.66 13.91
C ALA A 425 -6.78 1.87 13.27
N PRO A 426 -6.72 3.05 13.91
CA PRO A 426 -7.14 4.29 13.28
C PRO A 426 -6.15 4.65 12.16
N ALA A 427 -6.69 5.17 11.07
CA ALA A 427 -5.94 5.65 9.93
C ALA A 427 -6.66 6.82 9.26
N ARG A 428 -5.92 7.56 8.43
CA ARG A 428 -6.46 8.60 7.55
C ARG A 428 -5.61 8.67 6.29
N THR A 429 -6.01 7.97 5.24
CA THR A 429 -5.31 8.00 3.95
C THR A 429 -5.84 9.10 3.03
N TRP A 430 -5.03 9.54 2.06
CA TRP A 430 -5.42 10.62 1.14
C TRP A 430 -5.98 10.12 -0.21
N ASP A 431 -5.87 8.82 -0.47
CA ASP A 431 -6.35 8.18 -1.69
C ASP A 431 -6.80 6.74 -1.42
N ARG A 432 -7.85 6.30 -2.13
CA ARG A 432 -8.44 4.97 -1.98
C ARG A 432 -7.46 3.82 -2.25
N THR A 433 -6.53 3.97 -3.19
CA THR A 433 -5.53 2.91 -3.47
C THR A 433 -4.48 2.83 -2.37
N VAL A 434 -4.15 3.95 -1.73
CA VAL A 434 -3.32 4.02 -0.51
C VAL A 434 -4.06 3.41 0.68
N GLY A 435 -5.33 3.77 0.90
CA GLY A 435 -6.19 3.14 1.91
C GLY A 435 -6.25 1.62 1.76
N HIS A 436 -6.43 1.13 0.54
CA HIS A 436 -6.39 -0.31 0.25
C HIS A 436 -5.01 -0.95 0.51
N ALA A 437 -3.91 -0.27 0.13
CA ALA A 437 -2.55 -0.76 0.41
C ALA A 437 -2.29 -0.89 1.91
N MET A 438 -2.70 0.11 2.69
CA MET A 438 -2.56 0.16 4.14
C MET A 438 -3.43 -0.89 4.84
N TRP A 439 -4.68 -1.04 4.40
CA TRP A 439 -5.57 -2.11 4.84
C TRP A 439 -4.95 -3.51 4.65
N LEU A 440 -4.29 -3.77 3.52
CA LEU A 440 -3.58 -5.04 3.29
C LEU A 440 -2.40 -5.24 4.25
N GLN A 441 -1.63 -4.18 4.58
CA GLN A 441 -0.59 -4.26 5.61
C GLN A 441 -1.18 -4.56 6.98
N ALA A 442 -2.26 -3.88 7.38
CA ALA A 442 -2.93 -4.11 8.66
C ALA A 442 -3.50 -5.54 8.78
N LYS A 443 -4.19 -6.02 7.74
CA LYS A 443 -4.63 -7.42 7.61
C LYS A 443 -3.45 -8.39 7.77
N GLN A 444 -2.33 -8.11 7.12
CA GLN A 444 -1.13 -8.93 7.21
C GLN A 444 -0.58 -8.98 8.64
N ARG A 445 -0.42 -7.86 9.35
CA ARG A 445 0.06 -7.86 10.74
C ARG A 445 -0.88 -8.63 11.68
N ALA A 446 -2.19 -8.51 11.48
CA ALA A 446 -3.16 -9.31 12.23
C ALA A 446 -2.98 -10.82 11.98
N GLU A 447 -2.76 -11.23 10.72
CA GLU A 447 -2.52 -12.64 10.37
C GLU A 447 -1.17 -13.17 10.92
N GLU A 448 -0.10 -12.37 10.88
CA GLU A 448 1.22 -12.68 11.46
C GLU A 448 1.16 -12.95 12.96
N LEU A 449 0.46 -12.09 13.71
CA LEU A 449 0.25 -12.26 15.14
C LEU A 449 -0.78 -13.35 15.48
N GLY A 450 -1.59 -13.79 14.52
CA GLY A 450 -2.78 -14.60 14.81
C GLY A 450 -3.84 -13.84 15.63
N SER A 451 -3.96 -12.54 15.38
CA SER A 451 -4.88 -11.59 16.00
C SER A 451 -5.98 -11.17 15.01
N MET A 452 -6.79 -10.18 15.38
CA MET A 452 -7.71 -9.45 14.50
C MET A 452 -7.42 -7.96 14.56
N VAL A 453 -7.75 -7.22 13.50
CA VAL A 453 -7.62 -5.76 13.43
C VAL A 453 -8.95 -5.12 13.07
N LEU A 454 -9.34 -4.09 13.82
CA LEU A 454 -10.39 -3.13 13.45
C LEU A 454 -9.70 -1.93 12.82
N TRP A 455 -9.86 -1.77 11.51
CA TRP A 455 -9.21 -0.72 10.73
C TRP A 455 -10.24 0.36 10.36
N CYS A 456 -9.97 1.59 10.79
CA CYS A 456 -10.83 2.75 10.67
C CYS A 456 -10.11 3.89 9.94
N ASP A 457 -10.31 3.95 8.63
CA ASP A 457 -9.72 4.94 7.74
C ASP A 457 -10.70 6.11 7.51
N GLY A 458 -10.40 7.26 8.11
CA GLY A 458 -11.13 8.52 7.93
C GLY A 458 -10.73 9.30 6.69
N GLY A 459 -9.93 8.68 5.81
CA GLY A 459 -9.49 9.25 4.54
C GLY A 459 -10.60 9.49 3.53
N GLU A 460 -10.34 10.38 2.56
CA GLU A 460 -11.23 10.51 1.41
C GLU A 460 -11.13 9.24 0.54
N GLY A 461 -12.26 8.53 0.39
CA GLY A 461 -12.26 7.19 -0.20
C GLY A 461 -11.52 6.14 0.64
N GLY A 462 -11.22 6.42 1.91
CA GLY A 462 -10.51 5.54 2.83
C GLY A 462 -11.17 4.16 2.97
N VAL A 463 -10.37 3.12 3.19
CA VAL A 463 -10.86 1.73 3.21
C VAL A 463 -10.94 1.26 4.65
N SER A 464 -12.12 0.84 5.12
CA SER A 464 -12.36 0.43 6.52
C SER A 464 -13.00 -0.95 6.64
N GLY A 465 -12.70 -1.67 7.73
CA GLY A 465 -13.21 -3.04 7.92
C GLY A 465 -12.60 -3.80 9.09
N VAL A 466 -12.84 -5.12 9.11
CA VAL A 466 -12.25 -6.04 10.11
C VAL A 466 -11.54 -7.21 9.42
N ALA A 467 -10.31 -7.48 9.84
CA ALA A 467 -9.46 -8.52 9.24
C ALA A 467 -8.70 -9.36 10.28
N GLY A 468 -8.18 -10.51 9.84
CA GLY A 468 -7.49 -11.48 10.70
C GLY A 468 -8.43 -12.59 11.17
N ARG A 469 -7.85 -13.72 11.63
CA ARG A 469 -8.60 -14.93 12.08
C ARG A 469 -9.74 -15.39 11.15
N GLY A 470 -9.55 -15.22 9.84
CA GLY A 470 -10.53 -15.62 8.81
C GLY A 470 -11.47 -14.52 8.34
N TYR A 471 -11.50 -13.38 9.02
CA TYR A 471 -12.11 -12.16 8.46
C TYR A 471 -11.15 -11.50 7.45
N SER A 472 -11.71 -10.94 6.38
CA SER A 472 -10.97 -10.14 5.41
C SER A 472 -11.85 -9.06 4.78
N ASP A 473 -12.86 -8.61 5.51
CA ASP A 473 -14.02 -7.93 4.96
C ASP A 473 -13.77 -6.41 4.97
N VAL A 474 -13.55 -5.84 3.78
CA VAL A 474 -13.74 -4.40 3.58
C VAL A 474 -15.22 -4.12 3.80
N THR A 475 -15.54 -3.45 4.89
CA THR A 475 -16.93 -3.22 5.33
C THR A 475 -17.43 -1.86 4.84
N GLN A 476 -16.54 -0.87 4.72
CA GLN A 476 -16.85 0.47 4.22
C GLN A 476 -15.73 0.99 3.32
N VAL A 477 -16.08 1.80 2.33
CA VAL A 477 -15.13 2.61 1.55
C VAL A 477 -15.65 4.05 1.49
N GLY A 478 -14.83 5.00 1.91
CA GLY A 478 -15.22 6.40 2.13
C GLY A 478 -16.03 6.60 3.42
N GLN A 479 -16.78 7.69 3.46
CA GLN A 479 -17.57 8.10 4.62
C GLN A 479 -18.71 7.12 4.94
N GLY A 480 -19.13 7.03 6.21
CA GLY A 480 -20.25 6.21 6.68
C GLY A 480 -19.85 5.24 7.80
N SER A 481 -20.35 5.45 9.02
CA SER A 481 -20.08 4.57 10.15
C SER A 481 -20.64 3.16 9.95
N PHE A 482 -19.93 2.14 10.44
CA PHE A 482 -20.39 0.75 10.40
C PHE A 482 -20.20 0.03 11.74
N ILE A 483 -20.90 -1.10 11.88
CA ILE A 483 -20.85 -1.99 13.03
C ILE A 483 -20.64 -3.42 12.52
N ARG A 484 -19.77 -4.21 13.17
CA ARG A 484 -19.48 -5.61 12.84
C ARG A 484 -19.35 -6.42 14.13
N THR A 485 -20.06 -7.55 14.23
CA THR A 485 -19.83 -8.51 15.32
C THR A 485 -18.88 -9.61 14.85
N ILE A 486 -17.85 -9.87 15.65
CA ILE A 486 -16.78 -10.83 15.39
C ILE A 486 -16.67 -11.86 16.52
N GLY A 487 -16.22 -13.07 16.18
CA GLY A 487 -15.95 -14.14 17.14
C GLY A 487 -14.49 -14.10 17.62
N ILE A 488 -14.27 -13.85 18.90
CA ILE A 488 -12.95 -13.96 19.56
C ILE A 488 -12.81 -15.36 20.17
N GLN A 489 -11.65 -16.00 20.01
CA GLN A 489 -11.39 -17.33 20.58
C GLN A 489 -11.59 -17.33 22.11
N HIS A 490 -12.37 -18.30 22.62
CA HIS A 490 -12.58 -18.54 24.05
C HIS A 490 -12.30 -20.01 24.40
N PRO A 491 -11.58 -20.32 25.50
CA PRO A 491 -10.70 -19.40 26.22
C PRO A 491 -9.65 -18.78 25.28
N PHE A 492 -9.26 -17.53 25.53
CA PHE A 492 -8.30 -16.86 24.66
C PHE A 492 -6.91 -17.46 24.90
N ASN A 493 -6.24 -17.86 23.82
CA ASN A 493 -4.85 -18.27 23.87
C ASN A 493 -3.97 -17.02 23.67
N ASP A 494 -3.16 -16.68 24.66
CA ASP A 494 -2.26 -15.51 24.69
C ASP A 494 -0.89 -15.79 24.05
N GLN A 495 -0.62 -17.03 23.65
CA GLN A 495 0.65 -17.44 23.06
C GLN A 495 0.91 -16.71 21.74
N ARG A 496 2.08 -16.07 21.65
CA ARG A 496 2.62 -15.51 20.42
C ARG A 496 2.84 -16.61 19.37
N THR A 497 2.61 -16.28 18.11
CA THR A 497 2.96 -17.14 16.97
C THR A 497 4.49 -17.29 16.87
N PRO A 498 5.02 -18.31 16.18
CA PRO A 498 6.47 -18.45 15.98
C PRO A 498 7.09 -17.19 15.35
N PHE A 499 6.43 -16.59 14.36
CA PHE A 499 6.89 -15.32 13.79
C PHE A 499 6.86 -14.18 14.83
N ALA A 500 5.76 -14.02 15.59
CA ALA A 500 5.67 -12.98 16.63
C ALA A 500 6.65 -13.16 17.81
N ARG A 501 7.25 -14.35 17.96
CA ARG A 501 8.26 -14.65 18.99
C ARG A 501 9.70 -14.51 18.50
N PHE A 502 9.98 -14.87 17.24
CA PHE A 502 11.34 -14.96 16.71
C PHE A 502 11.63 -13.93 15.59
N GLY A 503 10.61 -13.23 15.10
CA GLY A 503 10.69 -12.38 13.90
C GLY A 503 11.23 -13.16 12.69
N ASP A 504 11.96 -12.45 11.83
CA ASP A 504 12.62 -13.03 10.66
C ASP A 504 13.89 -13.85 10.99
N CYS A 505 14.28 -14.02 12.27
CA CYS A 505 15.39 -14.94 12.61
C CYS A 505 15.10 -16.39 12.18
N VAL A 506 13.83 -16.79 12.09
CA VAL A 506 13.41 -18.10 11.54
C VAL A 506 13.85 -18.25 10.08
N LEU A 507 13.85 -17.15 9.31
CA LEU A 507 14.28 -17.12 7.93
C LEU A 507 15.78 -17.37 7.78
N LEU A 508 16.60 -16.79 8.66
CA LEU A 508 18.05 -17.02 8.67
C LEU A 508 18.37 -18.49 8.93
N LEU A 509 17.70 -19.13 9.89
CA LEU A 509 17.84 -20.57 10.16
C LEU A 509 17.44 -21.42 8.93
N PHE A 510 16.39 -21.01 8.21
CA PHE A 510 15.99 -21.65 6.95
C PHE A 510 17.03 -21.46 5.83
N TRP A 511 17.68 -20.29 5.73
CA TRP A 511 18.79 -20.09 4.78
C TRP A 511 20.03 -20.92 5.13
N PHE A 512 20.42 -20.95 6.40
CA PHE A 512 21.56 -21.76 6.83
C PHE A 512 21.32 -23.24 6.52
N SER A 513 20.14 -23.79 6.79
CA SER A 513 19.85 -25.21 6.44
C SER A 513 19.89 -25.48 4.93
N ASN A 514 19.43 -24.54 4.08
CA ASN A 514 19.49 -24.69 2.62
C ASN A 514 20.90 -24.49 2.03
N LEU A 515 21.77 -23.73 2.69
CA LEU A 515 23.16 -23.48 2.26
C LEU A 515 24.14 -24.55 2.78
N HIS A 516 23.84 -25.21 3.90
CA HIS A 516 24.74 -26.16 4.58
C HIS A 516 24.46 -27.65 4.30
N LEU A 517 23.79 -27.95 3.19
CA LEU A 517 23.66 -29.31 2.66
C LEU A 517 24.56 -29.53 1.42
N PRO A 518 25.89 -29.69 1.59
CA PRO A 518 26.56 -30.69 0.79
C PRO A 518 26.02 -32.04 1.27
N PRO A 519 25.37 -32.86 0.42
CA PRO A 519 25.35 -34.27 0.72
C PRO A 519 26.82 -34.72 0.66
N THR A 520 27.44 -34.84 1.84
CA THR A 520 28.44 -35.87 2.04
C THR A 520 27.71 -37.16 1.73
N SER A 521 27.74 -37.55 0.46
CA SER A 521 27.23 -38.83 0.07
C SER A 521 28.08 -39.81 0.87
N LEU A 522 27.44 -40.46 1.84
CA LEU A 522 27.74 -41.83 2.24
C LEU A 522 27.46 -42.74 1.03
N ARG A 523 28.16 -42.43 -0.06
CA ARG A 523 28.43 -43.31 -1.16
C ARG A 523 29.38 -44.32 -0.56
N ASN A 524 28.77 -45.30 0.10
CA ASN A 524 29.31 -46.62 0.33
C ASN A 524 29.64 -47.20 -1.04
N ASN A 525 30.74 -46.71 -1.64
CA ASN A 525 31.51 -47.53 -2.54
C ASN A 525 31.95 -48.71 -1.66
N PRO A 526 31.51 -49.95 -1.93
CA PRO A 526 32.27 -51.09 -1.43
C PRO A 526 33.73 -50.91 -1.91
N PRO A 527 34.74 -51.43 -1.19
CA PRO A 527 36.13 -51.22 -1.52
C PRO A 527 36.51 -51.88 -2.84
N GLN A 528 36.18 -51.22 -3.96
CA GLN A 528 36.69 -51.56 -5.28
C GLN A 528 38.19 -51.29 -5.24
N SER A 529 38.94 -52.39 -5.32
CA SER A 529 40.38 -52.38 -5.14
C SER A 529 41.04 -51.44 -6.14
N LYS A 530 41.97 -50.61 -5.63
CA LYS A 530 42.85 -49.74 -6.45
C LYS A 530 43.75 -50.54 -7.42
N LEU A 531 43.69 -51.87 -7.36
CA LEU A 531 44.43 -52.83 -8.18
C LEU A 531 43.76 -53.06 -9.55
N ALA A 532 42.42 -52.98 -9.64
CA ALA A 532 41.69 -53.28 -10.88
C ALA A 532 41.81 -52.19 -11.97
N HIS A 533 42.03 -50.93 -11.61
CA HIS A 533 42.22 -49.84 -12.57
C HIS A 533 43.68 -49.67 -13.05
N SER A 534 44.66 -50.23 -12.34
CA SER A 534 46.07 -50.19 -12.75
C SER A 534 46.37 -51.11 -13.94
N LEU A 535 45.61 -52.20 -14.10
CA LEU A 535 45.88 -53.24 -15.10
C LEU A 535 45.14 -53.07 -16.45
N ARG A 536 44.19 -52.13 -16.57
CA ARG A 536 43.37 -51.97 -17.79
C ARG A 536 43.79 -50.82 -18.73
N GLY A 537 44.82 -50.05 -18.38
CA GLY A 537 45.37 -48.96 -19.21
C GLY A 537 46.68 -49.29 -19.95
N SER A 538 47.36 -50.40 -19.62
CA SER A 538 48.77 -50.60 -19.98
C SER A 538 49.03 -51.36 -21.30
N LEU A 539 48.00 -51.72 -22.07
CA LEU A 539 48.12 -52.59 -23.26
C LEU A 539 47.22 -52.16 -24.42
N ARG A 540 47.31 -50.89 -24.87
CA ARG A 540 46.69 -50.49 -26.15
C ARG A 540 47.31 -49.35 -26.97
N ASN A 541 48.49 -48.83 -26.60
CA ASN A 541 49.23 -47.86 -27.44
C ASN A 541 50.74 -48.12 -27.41
N LEU A 542 51.15 -49.21 -28.08
CA LEU A 542 52.53 -49.47 -28.46
C LEU A 542 52.58 -49.97 -29.91
N THR A 543 52.34 -49.06 -30.87
CA THR A 543 52.76 -49.19 -32.28
C THR A 543 52.60 -47.86 -33.03
N TRP A 544 53.57 -46.95 -32.87
CA TRP A 544 54.37 -46.37 -33.98
C TRP A 544 55.14 -45.10 -33.58
N LYS A 545 56.47 -45.17 -33.78
CA LYS A 545 57.42 -44.08 -34.08
C LYS A 545 57.33 -42.80 -33.24
N ALA A 546 58.07 -42.79 -32.13
CA ALA A 546 58.74 -41.58 -31.68
C ALA A 546 60.03 -41.35 -32.51
N SER A 547 60.33 -40.09 -32.83
CA SER A 547 61.70 -39.62 -33.08
C SER A 547 62.11 -38.71 -31.92
N THR A 548 63.37 -38.78 -31.52
CA THR A 548 63.92 -38.21 -30.29
C THR A 548 64.25 -36.72 -30.42
N THR A 549 63.99 -35.92 -29.37
CA THR A 549 65.07 -35.41 -28.48
C THR A 549 64.53 -34.71 -27.22
N ASP A 550 65.21 -35.00 -26.11
CA ASP A 550 65.31 -34.38 -24.78
C ASP A 550 64.11 -34.02 -23.88
N LEU A 551 64.08 -34.76 -22.76
CA LEU A 551 63.63 -34.34 -21.44
C LEU A 551 64.56 -33.21 -20.92
N SER A 552 64.14 -32.27 -20.06
CA SER A 552 63.94 -32.61 -18.65
C SER A 552 63.51 -31.42 -17.75
N ARG A 553 62.79 -31.79 -16.68
CA ARG A 553 62.63 -31.12 -15.37
C ARG A 553 62.23 -29.62 -15.30
N ARG A 554 60.98 -29.41 -14.88
CA ARG A 554 60.58 -28.32 -13.96
C ARG A 554 60.21 -28.88 -12.57
N VAL A 555 59.96 -27.95 -11.63
CA VAL A 555 59.65 -28.10 -10.19
C VAL A 555 60.81 -28.70 -9.35
N PHE A 556 61.28 -28.11 -8.24
CA PHE A 556 60.68 -27.17 -7.27
C PHE A 556 61.67 -26.09 -6.72
N GLN A 557 61.11 -25.16 -5.92
CA GLN A 557 61.75 -24.29 -4.90
C GLN A 557 62.30 -22.89 -5.28
N ARG A 558 61.66 -21.85 -4.72
CA ARG A 558 62.23 -20.76 -3.86
C ARG A 558 61.04 -20.05 -3.20
N LYS A 559 60.90 -19.78 -1.89
CA LYS A 559 61.77 -19.48 -0.71
C LYS A 559 61.69 -17.99 -0.35
N ARG A 560 61.29 -17.70 0.91
CA ARG A 560 61.25 -16.36 1.53
C ARG A 560 62.63 -15.70 1.63
N VAL A 561 62.70 -14.38 1.36
CA VAL A 561 63.62 -13.34 1.88
C VAL A 561 62.82 -12.02 1.70
N VAL A 562 62.34 -11.31 2.74
CA VAL A 562 63.00 -10.40 3.71
C VAL A 562 63.51 -9.08 3.09
N SER A 563 62.90 -7.97 3.56
CA SER A 563 63.38 -6.57 3.67
C SER A 563 64.10 -5.86 2.50
N THR A 564 63.57 -4.69 2.09
CA THR A 564 64.31 -3.40 2.04
C THR A 564 63.33 -2.21 2.23
N GLU A 565 63.85 -1.12 2.79
CA GLU A 565 63.23 0.13 3.25
C GLU A 565 62.78 1.18 2.20
N ASN A 566 61.93 2.12 2.69
CA ASN A 566 61.75 3.54 2.29
C ASN A 566 61.26 3.85 0.84
N THR A 567 60.41 4.86 0.58
CA THR A 567 60.36 6.21 1.20
C THR A 567 58.95 6.83 1.18
N ILE A 568 58.72 7.73 2.13
CA ILE A 568 57.57 8.63 2.33
C ILE A 568 57.07 9.31 1.04
N LYS A 569 55.74 9.31 0.84
CA LYS A 569 54.98 10.54 0.54
C LYS A 569 53.57 10.48 1.12
N GLN A 570 53.20 11.58 1.75
CA GLN A 570 52.05 11.79 2.62
C GLN A 570 51.06 12.66 1.87
N ASP A 571 49.79 12.24 1.81
CA ASP A 571 48.66 13.13 1.53
C ASP A 571 47.43 12.61 2.27
N SER A 572 46.65 13.55 2.83
CA SER A 572 45.77 13.31 3.96
C SER A 572 44.30 13.51 3.63
N SER A 573 43.47 12.48 3.83
CA SER A 573 42.10 12.61 4.35
C SER A 573 41.54 11.23 4.70
N THR A 574 41.44 10.94 5.99
CA THR A 574 40.67 9.81 6.53
C THR A 574 39.85 10.33 7.70
N GLU A 575 38.53 10.24 7.57
CA GLU A 575 37.59 10.54 8.66
C GLU A 575 37.59 9.36 9.64
N ASP A 576 38.00 9.61 10.88
CA ASP A 576 37.97 8.60 11.94
C ASP A 576 36.54 8.39 12.44
N PHE A 577 35.97 7.23 12.13
CA PHE A 577 34.76 6.74 12.80
C PHE A 577 35.14 6.09 14.13
N HIS A 578 34.94 6.84 15.23
CA HIS A 578 34.98 6.26 16.57
C HIS A 578 33.83 5.25 16.73
N PHE A 579 34.19 3.97 16.88
CA PHE A 579 33.27 2.95 17.38
C PHE A 579 33.17 3.09 18.90
N ILE A 580 32.02 3.58 19.39
CA ILE A 580 31.66 3.52 20.81
C ILE A 580 31.34 2.05 21.11
N THR A 581 32.12 1.41 21.98
CA THR A 581 31.81 0.06 22.45
C THR A 581 30.95 0.11 23.72
N LYS A 582 30.34 -1.02 24.08
CA LYS A 582 29.32 -1.09 25.12
C LYS A 582 29.88 -0.95 26.55
N GLU A 583 31.20 -0.83 26.69
CA GLU A 583 31.90 -0.66 27.96
C GLU A 583 32.05 0.82 28.39
N ASP A 584 31.83 1.81 27.50
CA ASP A 584 31.98 3.25 27.80
C ASP A 584 30.76 3.88 28.53
N LEU A 585 29.77 3.08 28.93
CA LEU A 585 28.48 3.55 29.49
C LEU A 585 28.24 3.19 30.96
N ASP A 586 29.28 2.82 31.71
CA ASP A 586 29.23 2.64 33.17
C ASP A 586 30.13 3.67 33.89
N LEU A 587 29.58 4.87 34.14
CA LEU A 587 30.09 5.76 35.18
C LEU A 587 29.03 5.97 36.26
N SER A 588 29.38 5.54 37.46
CA SER A 588 28.53 5.58 38.65
C SER A 588 28.93 6.74 39.57
N LEU A 589 28.01 7.06 40.50
CA LEU A 589 28.16 7.94 41.68
C LEU A 589 28.04 9.47 41.46
N PRO A 590 27.66 10.25 42.49
CA PRO A 590 26.96 9.88 43.73
C PRO A 590 25.72 10.73 44.05
N LEU A 591 24.91 10.22 44.97
CA LEU A 591 23.86 10.95 45.69
C LEU A 591 24.48 12.00 46.63
N THR A 592 24.04 13.26 46.56
CA THR A 592 24.08 14.22 47.68
C THR A 592 22.82 15.11 47.67
N SER A 593 22.54 15.73 48.82
CA SER A 593 21.21 16.10 49.31
C SER A 593 20.87 17.60 49.25
N VAL A 594 19.63 17.91 49.70
CA VAL A 594 19.12 19.17 50.28
C VAL A 594 18.29 20.07 49.34
N LEU A 595 16.95 20.09 49.49
CA LEU A 595 16.22 21.01 50.41
C LEU A 595 14.71 20.66 50.49
N ASP A 596 14.08 21.02 51.62
CA ASP A 596 12.67 20.77 51.98
C ASP A 596 11.62 21.59 51.22
N ILE A 597 10.35 21.14 51.28
CA ILE A 597 9.27 21.88 51.96
C ILE A 597 8.19 20.90 52.44
N THR A 598 7.66 21.17 53.63
CA THR A 598 6.80 20.32 54.46
C THR A 598 5.32 20.33 54.10
N PHE A 599 4.61 19.23 54.43
CA PHE A 599 3.24 19.31 54.94
C PHE A 599 3.03 18.32 56.10
N ALA A 600 2.12 18.66 57.01
CA ALA A 600 2.15 18.22 58.40
C ALA A 600 1.50 16.84 58.69
N SER A 601 2.00 16.22 59.77
CA SER A 601 1.51 15.01 60.43
C SER A 601 0.56 15.31 61.60
N ASP A 602 -0.38 14.41 61.92
CA ASP A 602 -0.73 14.02 63.31
C ASP A 602 -1.58 12.71 63.35
N PRO A 603 -1.81 12.01 64.50
CA PRO A 603 -1.10 10.72 64.67
C PRO A 603 -1.88 9.51 65.28
N GLY A 604 -1.45 8.29 64.86
CA GLY A 604 -1.36 7.05 65.67
C GLY A 604 -2.65 6.31 66.11
N PRO A 605 -2.54 5.20 66.87
CA PRO A 605 -1.38 4.28 66.99
C PRO A 605 -1.75 2.76 67.04
N SER A 606 -0.73 1.92 67.28
CA SER A 606 -0.73 0.52 67.79
C SER A 606 -0.81 -0.68 66.80
N ASP A 607 0.40 -1.16 66.46
CA ASP A 607 0.78 -2.57 66.21
C ASP A 607 0.70 -3.38 67.56
N PRO A 608 0.73 -4.74 67.61
CA PRO A 608 2.00 -5.44 67.37
C PRO A 608 1.97 -6.92 66.85
N THR A 609 2.91 -7.22 65.93
CA THR A 609 3.86 -8.38 65.95
C THR A 609 3.49 -9.84 65.58
N ILE A 610 4.25 -10.35 64.57
CA ILE A 610 5.09 -11.60 64.57
C ILE A 610 4.41 -13.00 64.69
N LEU A 611 4.55 -13.88 63.67
CA LEU A 611 5.62 -14.91 63.58
C LEU A 611 5.56 -15.77 62.28
N SER A 612 6.73 -16.15 61.76
CA SER A 612 6.97 -16.94 60.54
C SER A 612 6.67 -18.44 60.66
N ARG A 613 6.36 -19.14 59.54
CA ARG A 613 6.76 -20.56 59.36
C ARG A 613 6.71 -21.08 57.91
N ASP A 614 7.77 -21.80 57.52
CA ASP A 614 7.82 -22.66 56.33
C ASP A 614 6.97 -23.93 56.47
N ARG A 615 6.48 -24.48 55.34
CA ARG A 615 6.97 -25.78 54.80
C ARG A 615 6.25 -26.28 53.53
N TYR A 616 7.12 -26.61 52.58
CA TYR A 616 7.07 -27.67 51.56
C TYR A 616 6.21 -28.95 51.81
N ILE A 617 5.82 -29.56 50.66
CA ILE A 617 5.94 -31.00 50.26
C ILE A 617 4.70 -31.95 50.30
N ASN A 618 4.46 -32.53 49.10
CA ASN A 618 3.92 -33.85 48.73
C ASN A 618 2.45 -34.13 48.33
N HIS A 619 2.34 -34.78 47.15
CA HIS A 619 1.26 -35.65 46.68
C HIS A 619 1.10 -36.92 47.56
N PRO A 620 -0.02 -37.66 47.42
CA PRO A 620 0.11 -38.92 46.67
C PRO A 620 -1.09 -39.27 45.74
N THR A 621 -1.01 -40.44 45.12
CA THR A 621 -1.80 -40.92 43.98
C THR A 621 -2.80 -42.05 44.30
N ALA A 622 -3.91 -42.06 43.54
CA ALA A 622 -4.58 -43.24 42.93
C ALA A 622 -5.48 -44.23 43.74
N ASN A 623 -6.51 -44.68 42.99
CA ASN A 623 -7.22 -45.98 43.01
C ASN A 623 -8.41 -46.29 43.96
N CYS A 624 -9.61 -46.12 43.39
CA CYS A 624 -10.60 -47.18 43.06
C CYS A 624 -11.07 -48.20 44.14
N THR A 625 -12.38 -48.19 44.46
CA THR A 625 -13.24 -49.41 44.38
C THR A 625 -14.76 -49.13 44.45
N LYS A 626 -15.54 -50.14 44.02
CA LYS A 626 -17.01 -50.30 43.81
C LYS A 626 -17.88 -49.95 45.06
N THR A 627 -19.21 -49.74 44.98
CA THR A 627 -20.25 -50.82 44.91
C THR A 627 -21.70 -50.28 44.72
N THR A 628 -22.61 -51.16 44.28
CA THR A 628 -24.06 -51.12 43.97
C THR A 628 -25.02 -51.22 45.19
N LEU A 629 -26.39 -51.14 45.17
CA LEU A 629 -27.48 -51.04 44.15
C LEU A 629 -28.86 -50.63 44.80
N SER A 630 -29.64 -49.69 44.21
CA SER A 630 -31.14 -49.60 44.21
C SER A 630 -31.98 -49.58 45.55
N PRO A 631 -33.34 -49.42 45.58
CA PRO A 631 -34.37 -49.30 44.51
C PRO A 631 -35.55 -48.26 44.63
N SER A 632 -36.25 -48.04 43.50
CA SER A 632 -37.73 -47.87 43.26
C SER A 632 -38.63 -46.76 43.88
N PHE A 633 -39.41 -46.02 43.04
CA PHE A 633 -40.90 -46.16 42.83
C PHE A 633 -41.58 -45.00 42.01
N LEU A 634 -42.09 -45.36 40.80
CA LEU A 634 -43.35 -45.04 40.05
C LEU A 634 -44.21 -43.76 40.35
N SER A 635 -44.56 -42.84 39.40
CA SER A 635 -45.55 -42.83 38.24
C SER A 635 -46.93 -42.16 38.59
N PRO A 636 -47.89 -41.78 37.68
CA PRO A 636 -48.01 -41.96 36.19
C PRO A 636 -48.67 -40.80 35.32
N LEU A 637 -48.69 -41.00 33.97
CA LEU A 637 -49.66 -40.58 32.90
C LEU A 637 -49.98 -39.08 32.58
N VAL A 638 -50.18 -38.61 31.33
CA VAL A 638 -51.26 -38.90 30.32
C VAL A 638 -50.83 -38.49 28.88
N ILE A 639 -51.43 -39.07 27.82
CA ILE A 639 -51.32 -38.74 26.37
C ILE A 639 -52.71 -38.31 25.82
N PRO A 640 -52.81 -37.58 24.69
CA PRO A 640 -53.44 -38.21 23.51
C PRO A 640 -52.82 -37.87 22.13
N ASP A 641 -53.14 -38.70 21.14
CA ASP A 641 -52.62 -38.71 19.76
C ASP A 641 -53.24 -37.71 18.77
N SER A 642 -52.54 -37.40 17.67
CA SER A 642 -53.09 -37.59 16.30
C SER A 642 -52.06 -37.41 15.17
N LEU A 643 -52.12 -38.33 14.19
CA LEU A 643 -51.42 -38.37 12.90
C LEU A 643 -52.25 -37.65 11.80
N PRO A 644 -51.78 -37.34 10.56
CA PRO A 644 -50.88 -38.20 9.75
C PRO A 644 -49.83 -37.55 8.83
N HIS A 645 -48.90 -38.40 8.36
CA HIS A 645 -47.97 -38.15 7.24
C HIS A 645 -48.68 -38.08 5.88
N PRO A 646 -47.98 -37.53 4.86
CA PRO A 646 -47.62 -38.41 3.75
C PRO A 646 -46.11 -38.48 3.44
N ARG A 647 -45.74 -39.54 2.69
CA ARG A 647 -44.39 -39.90 2.24
C ARG A 647 -43.85 -38.93 1.16
N VAL A 648 -42.54 -38.89 0.92
CA VAL A 648 -41.88 -39.37 -0.33
C VAL A 648 -40.36 -39.05 -0.40
N SER A 649 -39.62 -39.98 -1.01
CA SER A 649 -38.25 -39.94 -1.58
C SER A 649 -37.06 -39.45 -0.74
N THR A 650 -36.20 -40.42 -0.40
CA THR A 650 -34.75 -40.25 -0.44
C THR A 650 -34.28 -39.90 -1.86
N TYR A 651 -33.48 -38.85 -2.01
CA TYR A 651 -32.69 -38.60 -3.21
C TYR A 651 -31.24 -38.27 -2.82
N THR A 652 -30.30 -39.05 -3.35
CA THR A 652 -28.86 -38.84 -3.20
C THR A 652 -28.41 -37.71 -4.12
N SER A 653 -28.18 -36.52 -3.56
CA SER A 653 -27.59 -35.39 -4.29
C SER A 653 -26.07 -35.57 -4.43
N ARG A 654 -25.62 -35.76 -5.68
CA ARG A 654 -24.20 -35.62 -6.05
C ARG A 654 -23.76 -34.18 -5.78
N THR A 655 -22.69 -34.00 -5.02
CA THR A 655 -21.96 -32.73 -4.91
C THR A 655 -21.29 -32.43 -6.26
N LEU A 656 -21.84 -31.48 -7.01
CA LEU A 656 -21.20 -30.92 -8.20
C LEU A 656 -20.19 -29.85 -7.76
N THR A 657 -18.94 -30.01 -8.17
CA THR A 657 -17.89 -29.00 -8.01
C THR A 657 -18.08 -27.90 -9.05
N SER A 658 -18.61 -26.75 -8.66
CA SER A 658 -18.53 -25.53 -9.47
C SER A 658 -17.21 -24.82 -9.19
N SER A 659 -16.32 -24.82 -10.18
CA SER A 659 -15.13 -23.96 -10.18
C SER A 659 -15.54 -22.52 -10.42
N GLU A 660 -15.40 -21.65 -9.41
CA GLU A 660 -15.58 -20.22 -9.62
C GLU A 660 -14.43 -19.66 -10.47
N SER A 661 -14.80 -18.96 -11.53
CA SER A 661 -13.90 -18.20 -12.40
C SER A 661 -14.39 -16.75 -12.41
N SER A 662 -13.43 -15.82 -12.43
CA SER A 662 -13.62 -14.39 -12.16
C SER A 662 -14.85 -13.74 -12.80
N PRO A 663 -15.54 -12.83 -12.09
CA PRO A 663 -16.76 -12.19 -12.59
C PRO A 663 -16.45 -11.25 -13.77
N THR A 664 -17.43 -11.10 -14.66
CA THR A 664 -17.40 -10.15 -15.77
C THR A 664 -18.53 -9.11 -15.64
N PHE A 665 -18.32 -7.97 -16.30
CA PHE A 665 -19.01 -6.68 -16.12
C PHE A 665 -20.56 -6.67 -16.14
N THR A 666 -21.22 -7.76 -16.57
CA THR A 666 -22.69 -7.86 -16.69
C THR A 666 -23.44 -8.07 -15.38
N GLU A 667 -22.78 -8.44 -14.28
CA GLU A 667 -23.46 -8.81 -13.02
C GLU A 667 -23.98 -7.60 -12.22
N PHE A 668 -23.40 -6.41 -12.42
CA PHE A 668 -23.85 -5.16 -11.79
C PHE A 668 -25.28 -4.73 -12.20
N ALA A 669 -25.76 -5.17 -13.37
CA ALA A 669 -27.10 -4.82 -13.84
C ALA A 669 -28.22 -5.49 -13.02
N HIS A 670 -27.98 -6.68 -12.44
CA HIS A 670 -28.98 -7.37 -11.64
C HIS A 670 -29.14 -6.78 -10.23
N ILE A 671 -28.07 -6.24 -9.63
CA ILE A 671 -28.11 -5.60 -8.31
C ILE A 671 -28.95 -4.31 -8.32
N ALA A 672 -28.97 -3.58 -9.45
CA ALA A 672 -29.82 -2.41 -9.63
C ALA A 672 -31.33 -2.73 -9.66
N SER A 673 -31.71 -3.98 -9.94
CA SER A 673 -33.12 -4.40 -10.04
C SER A 673 -33.75 -4.86 -8.70
N SER A 674 -32.94 -5.01 -7.65
CA SER A 674 -33.38 -5.52 -6.33
C SER A 674 -33.67 -4.45 -5.27
N PHE A 675 -33.70 -3.16 -5.63
CA PHE A 675 -34.08 -2.10 -4.70
C PHE A 675 -35.61 -2.05 -4.50
N PRO A 676 -36.12 -2.08 -3.25
CA PRO A 676 -37.55 -1.86 -3.00
C PRO A 676 -37.92 -0.41 -3.34
N SER A 677 -39.02 -0.23 -4.06
CA SER A 677 -39.59 1.10 -4.34
C SER A 677 -40.00 1.82 -3.04
N PRO A 678 -39.76 3.14 -2.93
CA PRO A 678 -40.01 3.88 -1.69
C PRO A 678 -41.49 3.93 -1.31
N PRO A 679 -41.84 3.95 0.00
CA PRO A 679 -43.21 3.96 0.46
C PRO A 679 -43.92 5.27 0.12
N THR A 680 -44.97 5.19 -0.71
CA THR A 680 -45.87 6.30 -1.03
C THR A 680 -46.90 6.52 0.09
N HIS A 681 -46.53 7.20 1.17
CA HIS A 681 -47.49 7.93 2.02
C HIS A 681 -46.74 8.89 2.97
N ILE A 682 -47.00 10.20 2.82
CA ILE A 682 -46.64 11.23 3.80
C ILE A 682 -47.94 11.69 4.48
N PRO A 683 -48.06 11.61 5.82
CA PRO A 683 -49.16 12.24 6.55
C PRO A 683 -48.92 13.75 6.63
N THR A 684 -49.83 14.56 6.08
CA THR A 684 -49.77 16.02 6.19
C THR A 684 -50.26 16.47 7.57
N THR A 685 -49.38 16.99 8.42
CA THR A 685 -49.74 17.65 9.67
C THR A 685 -49.83 19.17 9.49
N THR A 686 -51.05 19.70 9.46
CA THR A 686 -51.32 21.14 9.37
C THR A 686 -51.10 21.83 10.72
N PRO A 687 -50.35 22.94 10.81
CA PRO A 687 -50.27 23.75 12.02
C PRO A 687 -51.50 24.67 12.15
N THR A 688 -52.18 24.62 13.29
CA THR A 688 -53.20 25.60 13.66
C THR A 688 -52.57 26.86 14.23
N LEU A 689 -52.78 28.01 13.58
CA LEU A 689 -52.76 29.31 14.26
C LEU A 689 -53.89 30.19 13.72
N SER A 690 -54.54 30.91 14.63
CA SER A 690 -55.72 31.75 14.42
C SER A 690 -55.40 33.09 13.74
N THR A 691 -56.36 33.65 12.98
CA THR A 691 -56.98 34.99 13.24
C THR A 691 -58.11 35.28 12.23
N GLU A 692 -59.36 35.23 12.72
CA GLU A 692 -60.46 36.19 12.53
C GLU A 692 -60.55 37.10 11.28
N ALA A 693 -61.53 36.86 10.39
CA ALA A 693 -62.56 37.82 9.90
C ALA A 693 -63.42 37.28 8.71
N ARG A 694 -64.76 37.37 8.82
CA ARG A 694 -65.79 37.23 7.72
C ARG A 694 -66.02 38.62 7.07
N PRO A 695 -66.67 38.81 5.88
CA PRO A 695 -67.82 38.05 5.37
C PRO A 695 -67.87 37.59 3.89
N GLU A 696 -68.73 36.59 3.69
CA GLU A 696 -69.41 36.00 2.50
C GLU A 696 -69.91 36.90 1.34
N PRO A 697 -70.53 36.33 0.25
CA PRO A 697 -70.26 35.07 -0.48
C PRO A 697 -70.44 35.19 -2.03
N LEU A 698 -70.23 34.11 -2.83
CA LEU A 698 -71.14 33.65 -3.93
C LEU A 698 -70.63 32.42 -4.73
N HIS A 699 -71.27 31.26 -4.48
CA HIS A 699 -71.82 30.22 -5.41
C HIS A 699 -71.10 29.62 -6.67
N ILE A 700 -71.59 28.40 -7.01
CA ILE A 700 -71.38 27.53 -8.21
C ILE A 700 -70.08 26.69 -8.14
N SER A 701 -70.00 25.37 -7.95
CA SER A 701 -70.83 24.14 -8.10
C SER A 701 -70.38 23.19 -9.23
N HIS A 702 -70.45 21.88 -8.91
CA HIS A 702 -70.48 20.69 -9.78
C HIS A 702 -69.21 19.93 -10.26
N ASN A 703 -69.14 18.68 -9.74
CA ASN A 703 -68.97 17.40 -10.46
C ASN A 703 -67.59 16.75 -10.68
N THR A 704 -67.30 15.79 -9.79
CA THR A 704 -66.76 14.45 -10.09
C THR A 704 -67.62 13.70 -11.15
N PRO A 705 -67.08 12.71 -11.91
CA PRO A 705 -66.94 11.36 -11.36
C PRO A 705 -65.70 10.54 -11.78
N SER A 706 -65.48 9.46 -11.02
CA SER A 706 -64.53 8.36 -11.24
C SER A 706 -65.01 7.34 -12.29
N PHE A 707 -64.09 6.55 -12.88
CA PHE A 707 -64.03 5.07 -12.66
C PHE A 707 -63.07 4.26 -13.58
N ILE A 708 -62.54 3.16 -12.99
CA ILE A 708 -62.29 1.80 -13.54
C ILE A 708 -61.12 1.53 -14.53
N SER A 709 -60.30 0.56 -14.13
CA SER A 709 -59.31 -0.23 -14.88
C SER A 709 -59.87 -1.62 -15.28
N PRO A 710 -59.27 -2.35 -16.25
CA PRO A 710 -58.42 -3.52 -15.93
C PRO A 710 -57.25 -3.72 -16.95
N ILE A 711 -56.08 -4.31 -16.63
CA ILE A 711 -55.72 -5.69 -16.24
C ILE A 711 -56.09 -6.79 -17.26
N SER A 712 -55.09 -7.41 -17.91
CA SER A 712 -55.01 -8.87 -18.12
C SER A 712 -53.61 -9.33 -18.56
N GLU A 713 -53.18 -10.50 -18.07
CA GLU A 713 -51.91 -11.19 -18.36
C GLU A 713 -51.91 -11.93 -19.72
N ILE A 714 -50.77 -12.55 -20.11
CA ILE A 714 -50.69 -13.96 -20.56
C ILE A 714 -49.22 -14.45 -20.68
N ASN A 715 -49.02 -15.75 -20.45
CA ASN A 715 -47.73 -16.47 -20.29
C ASN A 715 -47.09 -16.95 -21.62
N PRO A 716 -45.82 -17.44 -21.61
CA PRO A 716 -45.06 -17.86 -22.81
C PRO A 716 -45.05 -19.39 -23.07
N SER A 717 -44.72 -19.82 -24.30
CA SER A 717 -43.98 -21.08 -24.56
C SER A 717 -43.52 -21.30 -26.02
N SER A 718 -42.25 -21.76 -26.15
CA SER A 718 -41.63 -22.66 -27.16
C SER A 718 -42.05 -22.72 -28.66
N VAL A 719 -41.05 -22.81 -29.56
CA VAL A 719 -40.60 -24.06 -30.26
C VAL A 719 -39.42 -23.77 -31.24
N LEU A 720 -38.62 -24.80 -31.55
CA LEU A 720 -37.36 -24.80 -32.32
C LEU A 720 -37.45 -24.30 -33.78
N SER A 721 -36.32 -23.82 -34.31
CA SER A 721 -35.83 -24.30 -35.62
C SER A 721 -34.30 -24.17 -35.79
N SER A 722 -33.72 -25.14 -36.49
CA SER A 722 -32.28 -25.25 -36.77
C SER A 722 -31.92 -24.58 -38.11
N LYS A 723 -30.82 -23.82 -38.17
CA LYS A 723 -30.06 -23.66 -39.42
C LYS A 723 -28.57 -23.47 -39.18
N ARG A 724 -27.81 -24.47 -39.64
CA ARG A 724 -26.35 -24.58 -39.57
C ARG A 724 -25.72 -23.81 -40.73
N VAL A 725 -25.08 -22.68 -40.46
CA VAL A 725 -24.33 -21.90 -41.48
C VAL A 725 -22.83 -21.93 -41.16
N LYS A 726 -22.02 -22.46 -42.07
CA LYS A 726 -20.56 -22.33 -42.04
C LYS A 726 -20.17 -21.02 -42.76
N THR A 727 -19.58 -20.07 -42.05
CA THR A 727 -18.89 -18.94 -42.68
C THR A 727 -17.41 -18.94 -42.31
N ARG A 728 -16.59 -19.02 -43.35
CA ARG A 728 -15.12 -18.98 -43.33
C ARG A 728 -14.71 -17.54 -43.65
N THR A 729 -14.26 -16.79 -42.66
CA THR A 729 -13.71 -15.43 -42.88
C THR A 729 -12.21 -15.39 -42.57
N LYS A 730 -11.45 -14.85 -43.53
CA LYS A 730 -10.01 -14.60 -43.41
C LYS A 730 -9.79 -13.27 -42.68
N GLY A 731 -8.62 -13.11 -42.07
CA GLY A 731 -8.33 -11.98 -41.18
C GLY A 731 -8.21 -10.61 -41.86
N PHE A 732 -8.28 -9.58 -41.03
CA PHE A 732 -7.83 -8.22 -41.34
C PHE A 732 -7.25 -7.57 -40.07
N LEU A 733 -5.93 -7.61 -39.93
CA LEU A 733 -5.16 -6.70 -39.07
C LEU A 733 -3.95 -6.26 -39.91
N ARG A 734 -4.00 -5.01 -40.40
CA ARG A 734 -2.86 -4.34 -41.03
C ARG A 734 -2.28 -3.36 -40.01
N LEU A 735 -1.03 -3.57 -39.60
CA LEU A 735 -0.17 -2.50 -39.09
C LEU A 735 0.81 -2.09 -40.20
N PRO A 736 1.17 -0.79 -40.31
CA PRO A 736 1.98 -0.29 -41.40
C PRO A 736 3.46 -0.67 -41.24
N SER A 737 4.09 -0.97 -42.38
CA SER A 737 5.52 -1.25 -42.48
C SER A 737 6.29 -0.01 -42.96
N PHE A 738 7.19 0.50 -42.13
CA PHE A 738 8.33 1.33 -42.53
C PHE A 738 9.62 0.63 -42.06
N LEU A 739 10.76 1.01 -42.67
CA LEU A 739 12.10 0.39 -42.56
C LEU A 739 12.38 -0.78 -43.53
N SER A 740 12.58 -0.45 -44.80
CA SER A 740 13.34 -1.28 -45.74
C SER A 740 14.17 -0.45 -46.72
N SER A 741 15.27 0.13 -46.25
CA SER A 741 16.39 0.52 -47.11
C SER A 741 17.67 0.64 -46.28
N TRP A 742 18.61 -0.28 -46.52
CA TRP A 742 20.06 -0.07 -46.48
C TRP A 742 20.72 -1.38 -46.92
N LYS A 743 21.44 -1.34 -48.06
CA LYS A 743 22.18 -2.49 -48.58
C LYS A 743 23.44 -2.01 -49.29
N ASN A 744 24.58 -2.36 -48.69
CA ASN A 744 25.92 -2.54 -49.24
C ASN A 744 26.40 -1.68 -50.41
N SER A 745 27.44 -0.87 -50.16
CA SER A 745 28.52 -0.60 -51.13
C SER A 745 29.88 -0.45 -50.46
N SER A 746 30.81 -1.33 -50.84
CA SER A 746 32.27 -1.20 -50.79
C SER A 746 32.79 -1.89 -52.08
N PRO A 747 34.03 -1.69 -52.60
CA PRO A 747 35.23 -1.13 -51.94
C PRO A 747 36.12 -0.22 -52.85
N LEU A 748 37.39 -0.03 -52.43
CA LEU A 748 38.62 0.25 -53.21
C LEU A 748 39.21 1.69 -53.35
N SER A 749 40.23 1.92 -52.52
CA SER A 749 41.64 2.19 -52.90
C SER A 749 42.24 3.62 -53.01
N HIS A 750 43.55 3.64 -52.69
CA HIS A 750 44.62 4.60 -53.01
C HIS A 750 44.76 6.00 -52.32
N SER A 751 45.52 5.97 -51.21
CA SER A 751 46.84 6.62 -51.01
C SER A 751 47.07 8.16 -51.01
N HIS A 752 47.72 8.56 -49.90
CA HIS A 752 48.68 9.67 -49.68
C HIS A 752 48.23 11.15 -49.53
N LEU A 753 48.80 11.74 -48.48
CA LEU A 753 48.75 13.12 -47.91
C LEU A 753 49.42 14.18 -48.84
N PRO A 754 49.39 15.53 -48.57
CA PRO A 754 49.25 16.17 -47.25
C PRO A 754 48.57 17.58 -47.11
N ILE A 755 48.38 18.00 -45.84
CA ILE A 755 48.37 19.39 -45.29
C ILE A 755 47.36 20.43 -45.85
N MET A 756 46.41 20.87 -45.02
CA MET A 756 46.38 22.26 -44.48
C MET A 756 45.39 22.46 -43.31
N SER A 757 45.71 23.47 -42.51
CA SER A 757 45.04 24.08 -41.35
C SER A 757 43.52 23.99 -41.17
N GLY A 758 43.12 23.66 -39.93
CA GLY A 758 42.38 24.58 -39.05
C GLY A 758 40.86 24.75 -39.22
N VAL A 759 40.11 24.30 -38.19
CA VAL A 759 39.04 25.01 -37.45
C VAL A 759 38.42 24.02 -36.45
N LYS A 760 38.15 24.47 -35.21
CA LYS A 760 37.37 23.70 -34.24
C LYS A 760 35.89 23.79 -34.61
N GLY A 761 35.36 22.76 -35.27
CA GLY A 761 33.92 22.57 -35.41
C GLY A 761 33.34 21.97 -34.13
N THR A 762 32.46 22.69 -33.45
CA THR A 762 31.51 22.09 -32.51
C THR A 762 30.46 21.35 -33.32
N ASP A 763 30.42 20.02 -33.18
CA ASP A 763 29.52 19.12 -33.91
C ASP A 763 28.08 19.24 -33.37
N VAL A 764 27.42 20.34 -33.73
CA VAL A 764 25.97 20.48 -33.60
C VAL A 764 25.37 19.76 -34.81
N VAL A 765 24.57 18.72 -34.55
CA VAL A 765 23.87 17.99 -35.61
C VAL A 765 22.78 18.90 -36.19
N ASP A 766 23.20 19.68 -37.18
CA ASP A 766 22.33 20.53 -37.97
C ASP A 766 21.42 19.63 -38.82
N PHE A 767 20.14 19.54 -38.44
CA PHE A 767 19.11 18.85 -39.22
C PHE A 767 18.75 19.73 -40.43
N GLY A 768 19.71 19.85 -41.34
CA GLY A 768 19.68 20.63 -42.57
C GLY A 768 18.60 20.15 -43.52
N GLY A 769 17.40 20.67 -43.31
CA GLY A 769 16.23 20.48 -44.14
C GLY A 769 15.13 21.39 -43.59
N GLU A 770 15.05 22.62 -44.12
CA GLU A 770 13.92 23.51 -43.85
C GLU A 770 12.64 22.76 -44.24
N MET A 771 11.89 22.29 -43.24
CA MET A 771 10.55 21.76 -43.48
C MET A 771 9.71 22.91 -43.99
N ASP A 772 9.27 22.80 -45.25
CA ASP A 772 8.43 23.82 -45.88
C ASP A 772 7.03 23.81 -45.25
N TYR A 773 6.90 24.60 -44.17
CA TYR A 773 5.64 24.85 -43.49
C TYR A 773 4.79 25.93 -44.18
N SER A 774 5.19 26.47 -45.35
CA SER A 774 4.42 27.52 -46.04
C SER A 774 3.00 27.07 -46.44
N HIS A 775 2.77 25.75 -46.48
CA HIS A 775 1.47 25.14 -46.73
C HIS A 775 0.80 24.55 -45.47
N VAL A 776 1.50 24.47 -44.33
CA VAL A 776 0.97 23.86 -43.10
C VAL A 776 0.44 24.93 -42.15
N LYS A 777 -0.77 25.40 -42.45
CA LYS A 777 -1.44 26.45 -41.67
C LYS A 777 -2.11 25.89 -40.41
N TRP A 778 -1.31 25.60 -39.39
CA TRP A 778 -1.84 25.26 -38.07
C TRP A 778 -2.73 26.41 -37.55
N PHE A 779 -3.92 26.06 -37.04
CA PHE A 779 -4.86 26.95 -36.35
C PHE A 779 -5.48 28.12 -37.15
N GLN A 780 -5.43 28.13 -38.49
CA GLN A 780 -6.10 29.22 -39.26
C GLN A 780 -7.64 29.13 -39.30
N GLU A 781 -8.21 27.94 -39.10
CA GLU A 781 -9.64 27.76 -38.89
C GLU A 781 -9.88 27.30 -37.46
N ALA A 782 -10.54 28.14 -36.66
CA ALA A 782 -11.13 27.69 -35.41
C ALA A 782 -12.12 26.55 -35.75
N PRO A 783 -12.11 25.42 -35.01
CA PRO A 783 -13.02 24.30 -35.29
C PRO A 783 -14.45 24.84 -35.34
N GLN A 784 -15.17 24.53 -36.43
CA GLN A 784 -16.51 25.08 -36.68
C GLN A 784 -17.36 24.91 -35.43
N ARG A 785 -17.64 26.05 -34.76
CA ARG A 785 -18.43 26.07 -33.53
C ARG A 785 -19.75 25.38 -33.88
N PRO A 786 -20.11 24.27 -33.22
CA PRO A 786 -21.28 23.49 -33.62
C PRO A 786 -22.48 24.43 -33.72
N PRO A 787 -23.29 24.32 -34.79
CA PRO A 787 -24.30 25.32 -35.14
C PRO A 787 -25.12 25.61 -33.89
N GLN A 788 -25.18 26.88 -33.49
CA GLN A 788 -25.83 27.29 -32.25
C GLN A 788 -27.23 26.69 -32.26
N GLN A 789 -27.43 25.65 -31.45
CA GLN A 789 -28.77 25.18 -31.15
C GLN A 789 -29.47 26.38 -30.55
N HIS A 790 -30.46 26.91 -31.29
CA HIS A 790 -31.38 27.93 -30.80
C HIS A 790 -32.17 27.30 -29.65
N HIS A 791 -31.53 27.23 -28.49
CA HIS A 791 -32.19 27.06 -27.22
C HIS A 791 -33.17 28.21 -27.16
N GLN A 792 -34.45 27.89 -27.33
CA GLN A 792 -35.51 28.85 -27.14
C GLN A 792 -35.27 29.47 -25.78
N GLN A 793 -35.02 30.78 -25.75
CA GLN A 793 -34.97 31.51 -24.49
C GLN A 793 -36.39 31.48 -23.92
N HIS A 794 -36.69 30.41 -23.17
CA HIS A 794 -37.71 30.49 -22.15
C HIS A 794 -37.36 31.73 -21.33
N GLN A 795 -38.33 32.63 -21.21
CA GLN A 795 -38.29 33.72 -20.24
C GLN A 795 -38.38 33.07 -18.86
N GLY A 796 -37.25 32.51 -18.40
CA GLY A 796 -37.12 31.93 -17.09
C GLY A 796 -37.39 33.00 -16.06
N GLU A 797 -38.00 32.60 -14.94
CA GLU A 797 -38.23 33.49 -13.82
C GLU A 797 -36.92 34.17 -13.39
N PRO A 798 -36.96 35.44 -12.91
CA PRO A 798 -35.77 36.16 -12.52
C PRO A 798 -34.89 35.32 -11.58
N TYR A 799 -33.66 35.03 -12.00
CA TYR A 799 -32.74 34.21 -11.23
C TYR A 799 -32.54 34.81 -9.84
N GLN A 800 -33.05 34.12 -8.82
CA GLN A 800 -32.86 34.46 -7.42
C GLN A 800 -31.73 33.59 -6.88
N PRO A 801 -30.53 34.14 -6.62
CA PRO A 801 -29.42 33.35 -6.08
C PRO A 801 -29.79 32.78 -4.71
N SER A 802 -29.32 31.57 -4.42
CA SER A 802 -29.48 30.98 -3.10
C SER A 802 -28.63 31.75 -2.06
N PRO A 803 -29.01 31.77 -0.77
CA PRO A 803 -28.21 32.42 0.28
C PRO A 803 -26.75 31.94 0.29
N HIS A 804 -26.51 30.65 0.05
CA HIS A 804 -25.17 30.09 -0.04
C HIS A 804 -24.32 30.70 -1.18
N VAL A 805 -24.93 30.99 -2.34
CA VAL A 805 -24.24 31.68 -3.45
C VAL A 805 -23.90 33.12 -3.06
N ILE A 806 -24.76 33.79 -2.28
CA ILE A 806 -24.48 35.13 -1.75
C ILE A 806 -23.28 35.07 -0.80
N ASP A 807 -23.32 34.19 0.21
CA ASP A 807 -22.25 33.99 1.20
C ASP A 807 -20.90 33.66 0.53
N GLN A 808 -20.91 32.80 -0.49
CA GLN A 808 -19.71 32.47 -1.28
C GLN A 808 -19.14 33.72 -1.98
N ASN A 809 -19.98 34.50 -2.67
CA ASN A 809 -19.54 35.72 -3.35
C ASN A 809 -18.99 36.76 -2.36
N GLU A 810 -19.61 36.93 -1.20
CA GLU A 810 -19.10 37.80 -0.13
C GLU A 810 -17.75 37.33 0.42
N GLY A 811 -17.58 36.02 0.62
CA GLY A 811 -16.31 35.41 1.01
C GLY A 811 -15.19 35.68 -0.01
N PHE A 812 -15.48 35.55 -1.31
CA PHE A 812 -14.51 35.91 -2.36
C PHE A 812 -14.20 37.41 -2.37
N ILE A 813 -15.20 38.29 -2.23
CA ILE A 813 -15.00 39.74 -2.18
C ILE A 813 -14.07 40.10 -1.01
N TYR A 814 -14.30 39.53 0.17
CA TYR A 814 -13.43 39.71 1.34
C TYR A 814 -12.01 39.23 1.07
N ALA A 815 -11.82 37.99 0.61
CA ALA A 815 -10.51 37.41 0.33
C ALA A 815 -9.73 38.22 -0.72
N LEU A 816 -10.38 38.64 -1.81
CA LEU A 816 -9.81 39.46 -2.87
C LEU A 816 -9.50 40.89 -2.41
N SER A 817 -10.21 41.44 -1.42
CA SER A 817 -9.89 42.74 -0.82
C SER A 817 -8.69 42.69 0.13
N ALA A 818 -8.48 41.56 0.81
CA ALA A 818 -7.35 41.33 1.70
C ALA A 818 -6.07 40.93 0.95
N ALA A 819 -6.22 40.22 -0.18
CA ALA A 819 -5.14 39.62 -0.97
C ALA A 819 -3.90 40.51 -1.20
N PRO A 820 -4.01 41.77 -1.68
CA PRO A 820 -2.83 42.62 -1.90
C PRO A 820 -2.08 42.96 -0.61
N ASN A 821 -2.80 43.18 0.49
CA ASN A 821 -2.21 43.47 1.80
C ASN A 821 -1.50 42.23 2.37
N VAL A 822 -2.10 41.05 2.23
CA VAL A 822 -1.49 39.77 2.67
C VAL A 822 -0.21 39.49 1.87
N LEU A 823 -0.24 39.65 0.54
CA LEU A 823 0.94 39.54 -0.31
C LEU A 823 2.07 40.47 0.17
N TYR A 824 1.76 41.75 0.41
CA TYR A 824 2.76 42.72 0.86
C TYR A 824 3.31 42.42 2.27
N GLN A 825 2.48 41.89 3.17
CA GLN A 825 2.93 41.42 4.49
C GLN A 825 3.84 40.18 4.39
N ARG A 826 3.46 39.17 3.59
CA ARG A 826 4.28 37.98 3.33
C ARG A 826 5.63 38.35 2.68
N TYR A 827 5.61 39.30 1.73
CA TYR A 827 6.81 39.87 1.14
C TYR A 827 7.70 40.56 2.19
N LYS A 828 7.14 41.38 3.09
CA LYS A 828 7.92 42.01 4.17
C LYS A 828 8.52 41.01 5.17
N GLN A 829 7.82 39.91 5.45
CA GLN A 829 8.26 38.90 6.42
C GLN A 829 9.29 37.91 5.85
N PHE A 830 9.10 37.47 4.60
CA PHE A 830 9.84 36.33 4.02
C PHE A 830 10.47 36.67 2.65
N GLY A 831 10.45 37.93 2.24
CA GLY A 831 10.95 38.38 0.95
C GLY A 831 10.29 37.64 -0.22
N GLN A 832 11.13 37.18 -1.13
CA GLN A 832 10.73 36.52 -2.38
C GLN A 832 10.09 35.14 -2.14
N LEU A 833 10.45 34.44 -1.06
CA LEU A 833 9.82 33.17 -0.68
C LEU A 833 8.39 33.37 -0.18
N GLY A 834 8.12 34.49 0.51
CA GLY A 834 6.76 34.88 0.92
C GLY A 834 5.84 35.11 -0.28
N VAL A 835 6.36 35.74 -1.33
CA VAL A 835 5.62 35.93 -2.59
C VAL A 835 5.32 34.59 -3.27
N LEU A 836 6.28 33.66 -3.32
CA LEU A 836 6.07 32.33 -3.91
C LEU A 836 4.99 31.52 -3.16
N GLY A 837 5.07 31.45 -1.82
CA GLY A 837 4.07 30.73 -1.03
C GLY A 837 2.67 31.34 -1.14
N TRP A 838 2.59 32.67 -1.17
CA TRP A 838 1.33 33.38 -1.43
C TRP A 838 0.78 33.11 -2.84
N CYS A 839 1.63 32.97 -3.86
CA CYS A 839 1.17 32.67 -5.22
C CYS A 839 0.53 31.28 -5.35
N SER A 840 0.89 30.30 -4.51
CA SER A 840 0.16 29.02 -4.42
C SER A 840 -1.23 29.19 -3.79
N GLU A 841 -1.34 29.90 -2.65
CA GLU A 841 -2.62 30.22 -2.00
C GLU A 841 -3.56 30.99 -2.97
N PHE A 842 -3.00 31.95 -3.72
CA PHE A 842 -3.76 32.72 -4.71
C PHE A 842 -4.16 31.91 -5.94
N ALA A 843 -3.37 30.91 -6.35
CA ALA A 843 -3.72 30.02 -7.46
C ALA A 843 -4.95 29.15 -7.15
N GLU A 844 -5.08 28.68 -5.90
CA GLU A 844 -6.26 27.95 -5.41
C GLU A 844 -7.49 28.87 -5.39
N LEU A 845 -7.35 30.10 -4.87
CA LEU A 845 -8.41 31.11 -4.90
C LEU A 845 -8.93 31.36 -6.33
N ILE A 846 -8.02 31.45 -7.32
CA ILE A 846 -8.37 31.62 -8.74
C ILE A 846 -9.21 30.45 -9.26
N ASP A 847 -8.90 29.21 -8.88
CA ASP A 847 -9.60 28.04 -9.42
C ASP A 847 -10.97 27.83 -8.76
N ASN A 848 -11.11 28.11 -7.47
CA ASN A 848 -12.40 28.19 -6.79
C ASN A 848 -13.28 29.33 -7.38
N LEU A 849 -12.69 30.49 -7.70
CA LEU A 849 -13.39 31.59 -8.35
C LEU A 849 -13.84 31.23 -9.79
N LYS A 850 -13.08 30.38 -10.48
CA LYS A 850 -13.44 29.87 -11.81
C LYS A 850 -14.64 28.94 -11.77
N GLU A 851 -14.66 28.01 -10.82
CA GLU A 851 -15.78 27.10 -10.64
C GLU A 851 -17.09 27.88 -10.40
N LEU A 852 -17.06 28.89 -9.50
CA LEU A 852 -18.20 29.79 -9.26
C LEU A 852 -18.69 30.49 -10.55
N GLY A 853 -17.76 30.94 -11.40
CA GLY A 853 -18.09 31.58 -12.67
C GLY A 853 -18.63 30.61 -13.73
N PHE A 854 -18.07 29.41 -13.83
CA PHE A 854 -18.58 28.36 -14.74
C PHE A 854 -19.96 27.84 -14.32
N ALA A 855 -20.26 27.84 -13.02
CA ALA A 855 -21.60 27.56 -12.50
C ALA A 855 -22.63 28.68 -12.77
N GLY A 856 -22.23 29.82 -13.33
CA GLY A 856 -23.09 30.98 -13.55
C GLY A 856 -23.45 31.76 -12.27
N ASN A 857 -22.79 31.44 -11.15
CA ASN A 857 -23.11 31.94 -9.81
C ASN A 857 -22.24 33.15 -9.38
N MET A 858 -21.31 33.61 -10.23
CA MET A 858 -20.45 34.76 -9.93
C MET A 858 -21.19 36.09 -10.12
N PHE A 859 -21.20 36.92 -9.08
CA PHE A 859 -21.78 38.27 -9.15
C PHE A 859 -20.84 39.26 -9.86
N VAL A 860 -21.44 40.29 -10.48
CA VAL A 860 -20.71 41.38 -11.15
C VAL A 860 -19.80 42.13 -10.16
N THR A 861 -20.22 42.27 -8.89
CA THR A 861 -19.41 42.84 -7.81
C THR A 861 -18.16 42.01 -7.53
N THR A 862 -18.28 40.68 -7.45
CA THR A 862 -17.16 39.74 -7.27
C THR A 862 -16.18 39.82 -8.44
N ARG A 863 -16.70 39.82 -9.69
CA ARG A 863 -15.88 40.00 -10.91
C ARG A 863 -15.12 41.33 -10.90
N ALA A 864 -15.78 42.42 -10.52
CA ALA A 864 -15.17 43.75 -10.42
C ALA A 864 -14.10 43.82 -9.32
N GLN A 865 -14.37 43.25 -8.13
CA GLN A 865 -13.40 43.20 -7.03
C GLN A 865 -12.19 42.31 -7.39
N ALA A 866 -12.39 41.23 -8.15
CA ALA A 866 -11.29 40.39 -8.64
C ALA A 866 -10.39 41.14 -9.64
N LEU A 867 -10.96 41.90 -10.58
CA LEU A 867 -10.20 42.77 -11.47
C LEU A 867 -9.44 43.87 -10.71
N LYS A 868 -10.09 44.51 -9.73
CA LYS A 868 -9.46 45.52 -8.85
C LYS A 868 -8.30 44.94 -8.04
N CYS A 869 -8.47 43.75 -7.45
CA CYS A 869 -7.41 43.02 -6.78
C CYS A 869 -6.20 42.77 -7.71
N CYS A 870 -6.45 42.37 -8.96
CA CYS A 870 -5.38 42.22 -9.94
C CYS A 870 -4.66 43.55 -10.23
N GLU A 871 -5.37 44.67 -10.38
CA GLU A 871 -4.76 45.99 -10.59
C GLU A 871 -3.94 46.44 -9.36
N GLU A 872 -4.44 46.22 -8.13
CA GLU A 872 -3.73 46.54 -6.89
C GLU A 872 -2.46 45.72 -6.72
N ILE A 873 -2.48 44.41 -7.00
CA ILE A 873 -1.30 43.53 -6.95
C ILE A 873 -0.19 44.04 -7.89
N MET A 874 -0.55 44.48 -9.11
CA MET A 874 0.43 44.95 -10.09
C MET A 874 1.00 46.34 -9.75
N GLN A 875 0.31 47.12 -8.91
CA GLN A 875 0.80 48.42 -8.41
C GLN A 875 1.68 48.30 -7.15
N LEU A 876 1.78 47.14 -6.51
CA LEU A 876 2.62 46.93 -5.34
C LEU A 876 4.11 47.06 -5.68
N ARG A 877 4.75 48.10 -5.12
CA ARG A 877 6.20 48.28 -5.21
C ARG A 877 6.94 47.27 -4.32
N MET A 878 7.34 46.15 -4.93
CA MET A 878 8.17 45.11 -4.31
C MET A 878 9.61 45.19 -4.86
N GLU A 879 10.29 46.29 -4.52
CA GLU A 879 11.55 46.72 -5.15
C GLU A 879 12.73 45.72 -4.96
N ASP A 880 12.67 44.82 -3.98
CA ASP A 880 13.71 43.81 -3.71
C ASP A 880 13.41 42.42 -4.33
N VAL A 881 12.37 42.26 -5.15
CA VAL A 881 12.10 40.99 -5.88
C VAL A 881 13.02 40.86 -7.09
N LYS A 882 14.31 40.64 -6.80
CA LYS A 882 15.38 40.45 -7.79
C LYS A 882 15.27 39.16 -8.60
N MET A 883 14.62 38.10 -8.08
CA MET A 883 14.34 36.91 -8.88
C MET A 883 13.17 37.15 -9.84
N GLN A 884 13.50 37.38 -11.11
CA GLN A 884 12.55 37.56 -12.20
C GLN A 884 11.58 36.37 -12.36
N LEU A 885 12.00 35.15 -12.01
CA LEU A 885 11.12 33.98 -12.00
C LEU A 885 9.91 34.14 -11.05
N VAL A 886 10.08 34.85 -9.92
CA VAL A 886 9.00 35.10 -8.95
C VAL A 886 8.03 36.15 -9.50
N LEU A 887 8.54 37.23 -10.11
CA LEU A 887 7.72 38.24 -10.80
C LEU A 887 6.97 37.62 -12.00
N MET A 888 7.62 36.73 -12.75
CA MET A 888 7.01 35.97 -13.84
C MET A 888 5.87 35.09 -13.33
N TYR A 889 6.07 34.36 -12.23
CA TYR A 889 5.05 33.47 -11.67
C TYR A 889 3.85 34.26 -11.13
N LEU A 890 4.09 35.34 -10.37
CA LEU A 890 3.03 36.25 -9.89
C LEU A 890 2.24 36.85 -11.06
N SER A 891 2.93 37.41 -12.06
CA SER A 891 2.31 37.97 -13.27
C SER A 891 1.52 36.92 -14.05
N THR A 892 1.97 35.67 -14.05
CA THR A 892 1.24 34.55 -14.67
C THR A 892 -0.06 34.25 -13.94
N GLN A 893 -0.08 34.24 -12.61
CA GLN A 893 -1.34 34.04 -11.85
C GLN A 893 -2.31 35.22 -12.05
N VAL A 894 -1.82 36.46 -12.02
CA VAL A 894 -2.63 37.65 -12.31
C VAL A 894 -3.20 37.61 -13.73
N SER A 895 -2.39 37.22 -14.73
CA SER A 895 -2.83 37.06 -16.12
C SER A 895 -3.84 35.92 -16.30
N ARG A 896 -3.64 34.80 -15.60
CA ARG A 896 -4.56 33.63 -15.57
C ARG A 896 -5.93 34.00 -15.00
N LEU A 897 -5.97 34.87 -14.00
CA LEU A 897 -7.22 35.39 -13.43
C LEU A 897 -7.86 36.42 -14.37
N ARG A 898 -7.11 37.44 -14.79
CA ARG A 898 -7.58 38.50 -15.71
C ARG A 898 -8.20 37.93 -16.98
N ARG A 899 -7.52 37.03 -17.70
CA ARG A 899 -8.03 36.37 -18.91
C ARG A 899 -9.33 35.59 -18.71
N PHE A 900 -9.57 35.05 -17.52
CA PHE A 900 -10.84 34.40 -17.19
C PHE A 900 -11.95 35.41 -16.93
N LEU A 901 -11.62 36.51 -16.23
CA LEU A 901 -12.57 37.56 -15.90
C LEU A 901 -12.94 38.46 -17.10
N ASP A 902 -12.08 38.61 -18.11
CA ASP A 902 -12.32 39.52 -19.24
C ASP A 902 -11.53 39.10 -20.50
N VAL A 903 -12.04 38.10 -21.22
CA VAL A 903 -11.32 37.43 -22.34
C VAL A 903 -10.87 38.41 -23.45
N ASP A 904 -11.65 39.49 -23.68
CA ASP A 904 -11.44 40.41 -24.80
C ASP A 904 -10.47 41.57 -24.48
N LYS A 905 -10.17 41.81 -23.20
CA LYS A 905 -9.29 42.90 -22.78
C LYS A 905 -7.82 42.47 -22.86
N VAL A 906 -6.98 43.32 -23.45
CA VAL A 906 -5.52 43.15 -23.46
C VAL A 906 -4.90 44.03 -22.38
N TRP A 907 -4.04 43.44 -21.54
CA TRP A 907 -3.34 44.12 -20.45
C TRP A 907 -1.86 44.25 -20.77
N ASN A 908 -1.34 45.48 -20.65
CA ASN A 908 0.05 45.84 -20.94
C ASN A 908 0.76 46.43 -19.71
N ASP A 909 0.18 46.29 -18.52
CA ASP A 909 0.67 46.77 -17.22
C ASP A 909 1.47 45.70 -16.44
N TYR A 910 1.96 44.67 -17.13
CA TYR A 910 2.87 43.68 -16.55
C TYR A 910 4.30 44.25 -16.48
N PRO A 911 5.09 43.95 -15.43
CA PRO A 911 6.45 44.46 -15.30
C PRO A 911 7.35 43.89 -16.40
N ASP A 912 8.18 44.74 -16.99
CA ASP A 912 9.16 44.33 -18.00
C ASP A 912 10.17 43.34 -17.42
N MET A 913 10.21 42.14 -17.97
CA MET A 913 11.17 41.11 -17.58
C MET A 913 12.53 41.37 -18.23
N GLY A 914 13.33 42.23 -17.59
CA GLY A 914 14.70 42.56 -17.99
C GLY A 914 15.70 41.43 -17.78
N PHE A 915 15.51 40.28 -18.45
CA PHE A 915 16.46 39.16 -18.40
C PHE A 915 17.89 39.66 -18.69
N PRO A 916 18.89 39.28 -17.88
CA PRO A 916 20.28 39.66 -18.10
C PRO A 916 20.85 38.89 -19.30
N LEU A 917 20.48 39.34 -20.49
CA LEU A 917 21.01 38.91 -21.77
C LEU A 917 22.30 39.70 -22.06
N ASP A 918 23.35 39.42 -21.28
CA ASP A 918 24.71 39.88 -21.58
C ASP A 918 25.23 39.17 -22.84
N VAL A 919 24.77 39.60 -24.01
CA VAL A 919 25.25 39.14 -25.33
C VAL A 919 26.36 40.07 -25.87
N THR A 920 27.02 40.82 -24.98
CA THR A 920 28.07 41.80 -25.34
C THR A 920 29.34 41.67 -24.49
N LYS A 921 30.09 40.58 -24.68
CA LYS A 921 31.48 40.65 -25.19
C LYS A 921 32.08 39.27 -25.49
#